data_AF-A0ABD3N9P5-F1
#
_entry.id   AF-A0ABD3N9P5-F1
#
_cell.length_a   1.000
_cell.length_b   1.000
_cell.length_c   1.000
_cell.angle_alpha   90.00
_cell.angle_beta   90.00
_cell.angle_gamma   90.00
#
_symmetry.space_group_name_H-M   'P 1'
#
loop_
_entity.id
_entity.type
_entity.pdbx_description
1 polymer ?
#
loop_
_entity_poly.entity_id
_entity_poly.type
_entity_poly.pdbx_seq_one_letter_code
_entity_poly.pdbx_strand_id
1 'polypeptide(L)'
;MRGEREERETLPPIILIFSFLFSLFPHKAYLNLSLLRAAMAASTSSNLLWASTGGGWRAMFADVGYANLFQQAGLFTEDQSSFKSISTVSGGSWFSTQLFYSAEFYNRTALAPNPQAVNDFVVEWMNSYYRISTDVSKETIQKCNYTDLYNDDNGRMVETITEFCYLLETFDYDWATFMYAMLEAASEDYGSQGFVDLSASADNIISPLQSTDLEILAAFTPVSRVRYSYGEESTAAFLGSKIMGSKNSDNAKLWTVALPAAWIVDTLANTSKFFTGVSQFVGDEIDPSPDSINLYTASISNDHSWEDWSSFYLYSNGTVAGNHYTNNSSTNAQFQGTLRPLFGGITPTTLQVAAISSAAAASASPLGPVSYTQNLSIGRYMVYVNTVWILWRVLAGIAAGLGVGIVLGVAISQLRYRYDLCKFCNTKKSASNIDDLGAEDAADNVDHKEQDDANDHDVVHDNTNNDAYNNCCCCNCDHPARNWGIGCGVFFGIIAGVVTATFYGLGSIIVPSVYDDSVDQIYKNPHFDNFAVCSQWPNLPCTQEDAYLMDGWFVDNPALPINIGHIQDKIGLNETIKVLLSNCNDVWDSEWNRAQYLAYFETYFNKGIAPGDYSWGPGWFIPSRSQQIFSEYLDPAGLDALLEPIADSNMTTALLQGTTIDNPSYNVRAGQRVEMLLLNANANITTYVIGRTAIETYTQPLADMASNIAASDELLERVKEFVMRN
;
A
#
# COMPACT_ATOMS: atom_id res chain seq x y z
N MET A 1 -22.17 -14.23 93.69
CA MET A 1 -22.28 -13.96 92.25
C MET A 1 -21.37 -14.93 91.53
N ARG A 2 -21.83 -15.47 90.39
CA ARG A 2 -21.14 -16.36 89.43
C ARG A 2 -19.71 -15.83 89.14
N GLY A 3 -18.66 -16.61 88.88
CA GLY A 3 -18.49 -18.03 88.57
C GLY A 3 -17.46 -18.12 87.44
N GLU A 4 -16.28 -18.67 87.70
CA GLU A 4 -15.27 -19.06 86.70
C GLU A 4 -14.67 -20.41 87.10
N ARG A 5 -14.60 -21.33 86.13
CA ARG A 5 -13.87 -22.60 86.24
C ARG A 5 -13.23 -22.87 84.88
N GLU A 6 -11.89 -22.83 84.88
CA GLU A 6 -11.04 -23.41 83.84
C GLU A 6 -11.21 -24.93 83.82
N GLU A 7 -11.09 -25.55 82.63
CA GLU A 7 -10.30 -26.77 82.47
C GLU A 7 -9.98 -27.06 80.98
N ARG A 8 -8.77 -27.58 80.78
CA ARG A 8 -8.14 -28.01 79.53
C ARG A 8 -8.53 -29.44 79.16
N GLU A 9 -8.66 -29.73 77.87
CA GLU A 9 -8.52 -31.09 77.28
C GLU A 9 -7.87 -30.95 75.88
N THR A 10 -6.60 -31.32 75.70
CA THR A 10 -6.05 -32.57 75.13
C THR A 10 -6.39 -32.85 73.66
N LEU A 11 -5.35 -32.77 72.82
CA LEU A 11 -5.27 -33.25 71.43
C LEU A 11 -5.06 -34.77 71.33
N PRO A 12 -5.54 -35.42 70.25
CA PRO A 12 -4.90 -36.62 69.70
C PRO A 12 -4.44 -36.43 68.22
N PRO A 13 -3.54 -37.29 67.72
CA PRO A 13 -2.95 -37.18 66.38
C PRO A 13 -3.73 -37.98 65.33
N ILE A 14 -3.83 -37.46 64.10
CA ILE A 14 -4.36 -38.17 62.93
C ILE A 14 -3.26 -38.28 61.87
N ILE A 15 -2.85 -39.52 61.59
CA ILE A 15 -2.08 -39.91 60.41
C ILE A 15 -2.76 -41.14 59.80
N LEU A 16 -2.81 -41.15 58.46
CA LEU A 16 -3.15 -42.24 57.52
C LEU A 16 -4.63 -42.64 57.38
N ILE A 17 -5.27 -42.16 56.31
CA ILE A 17 -5.91 -42.94 55.22
C ILE A 17 -6.20 -41.93 54.08
N PHE A 18 -5.35 -41.91 53.06
CA PHE A 18 -5.54 -41.12 51.84
C PHE A 18 -5.12 -41.99 50.64
N SER A 19 -5.96 -42.95 50.24
CA SER A 19 -5.76 -43.74 49.01
C SER A 19 -7.02 -44.47 48.49
N PHE A 20 -8.25 -44.08 48.86
CA PHE A 20 -9.45 -44.84 48.42
C PHE A 20 -10.70 -44.01 48.09
N LEU A 21 -10.53 -42.76 47.62
CA LEU A 21 -11.65 -41.88 47.23
C LEU A 21 -11.39 -41.18 45.88
N PHE A 22 -11.06 -41.94 44.84
CA PHE A 22 -10.87 -41.40 43.48
C PHE A 22 -11.83 -41.95 42.40
N SER A 23 -12.86 -42.71 42.76
CA SER A 23 -13.71 -43.40 41.76
C SER A 23 -15.18 -42.99 41.69
N LEU A 24 -15.62 -41.92 42.36
CA LEU A 24 -17.06 -41.57 42.38
C LEU A 24 -17.33 -40.06 42.39
N PHE A 25 -16.98 -39.28 41.35
CA PHE A 25 -17.66 -37.99 41.05
C PHE A 25 -17.23 -37.44 39.67
N PRO A 26 -18.07 -37.49 38.61
CA PRO A 26 -17.81 -36.82 37.34
C PRO A 26 -18.18 -35.31 37.33
N HIS A 27 -18.46 -34.69 38.48
CA HIS A 27 -18.98 -33.32 38.55
C HIS A 27 -17.95 -32.21 38.87
N LYS A 28 -16.64 -32.49 38.94
CA LYS A 28 -15.63 -31.48 39.31
C LYS A 28 -15.11 -30.59 38.16
N ALA A 29 -15.54 -30.79 36.92
CA ALA A 29 -15.08 -29.95 35.80
C ALA A 29 -15.73 -28.54 35.78
N TYR A 30 -16.97 -28.39 36.26
CA TYR A 30 -17.69 -27.11 36.18
C TYR A 30 -17.26 -26.07 37.23
N LEU A 31 -16.74 -26.51 38.37
CA LEU A 31 -16.35 -25.61 39.47
C LEU A 31 -14.99 -24.92 39.24
N ASN A 32 -14.14 -25.45 38.35
CA ASN A 32 -12.90 -24.79 37.97
C ASN A 32 -13.12 -23.72 36.89
N LEU A 33 -14.11 -23.87 36.01
CA LEU A 33 -14.30 -22.93 34.90
C LEU A 33 -14.80 -21.55 35.37
N SER A 34 -15.69 -21.51 36.36
CA SER A 34 -16.18 -20.25 36.95
C SER A 34 -15.10 -19.53 37.77
N LEU A 35 -14.26 -20.28 38.49
CA LEU A 35 -13.12 -19.74 39.24
C LEU A 35 -11.99 -19.26 38.31
N LEU A 36 -11.75 -19.95 37.19
CA LEU A 36 -10.81 -19.50 36.15
C LEU A 36 -11.34 -18.25 35.45
N ARG A 37 -12.64 -18.19 35.12
CA ARG A 37 -13.27 -16.98 34.57
C ARG A 37 -13.21 -15.80 35.54
N ALA A 38 -13.46 -16.03 36.83
CA ALA A 38 -13.36 -15.00 37.85
C ALA A 38 -11.90 -14.56 38.09
N ALA A 39 -10.93 -15.48 38.03
CA ALA A 39 -9.51 -15.15 38.17
C ALA A 39 -8.97 -14.40 36.94
N MET A 40 -9.40 -14.76 35.72
CA MET A 40 -9.12 -14.01 34.51
C MET A 40 -9.76 -12.61 34.57
N ALA A 41 -11.02 -12.52 34.97
CA ALA A 41 -11.72 -11.24 35.17
C ALA A 41 -11.15 -10.36 36.31
N ALA A 42 -10.40 -10.95 37.24
CA ALA A 42 -9.74 -10.22 38.34
C ALA A 42 -8.27 -9.87 38.03
N SER A 43 -7.68 -10.46 36.97
CA SER A 43 -6.31 -10.19 36.50
C SER A 43 -6.26 -9.13 35.38
N THR A 44 -7.39 -8.58 34.97
CA THR A 44 -7.59 -7.72 33.78
C THR A 44 -7.30 -6.23 34.00
N SER A 45 -6.28 -5.88 34.77
CA SER A 45 -5.74 -4.51 34.72
C SER A 45 -4.76 -4.32 33.56
N SER A 46 -4.73 -5.22 32.56
CA SER A 46 -3.91 -5.03 31.37
C SER A 46 -4.54 -3.98 30.46
N ASN A 47 -3.77 -2.96 30.07
CA ASN A 47 -4.17 -1.99 29.04
C ASN A 47 -4.09 -2.64 27.66
N LEU A 48 -5.07 -3.49 27.39
CA LEU A 48 -5.16 -4.28 26.16
C LEU A 48 -5.87 -3.47 25.07
N LEU A 49 -5.22 -3.33 23.93
CA LEU A 49 -5.71 -2.63 22.74
C LEU A 49 -5.85 -3.62 21.58
N TRP A 50 -6.72 -3.28 20.63
CA TRP A 50 -6.76 -3.92 19.32
C TRP A 50 -6.61 -2.85 18.24
N ALA A 51 -5.62 -3.00 17.36
CA ALA A 51 -5.42 -2.14 16.22
C ALA A 51 -5.46 -2.97 14.92
N SER A 52 -6.27 -2.58 13.94
CA SER A 52 -6.46 -3.34 12.69
C SER A 52 -6.20 -2.50 11.43
N THR A 53 -5.56 -3.13 10.44
CA THR A 53 -5.24 -2.50 9.16
C THR A 53 -6.44 -2.31 8.22
N GLY A 54 -6.20 -1.55 7.15
CA GLY A 54 -7.18 -1.12 6.18
C GLY A 54 -7.79 -2.19 5.27
N GLY A 55 -6.97 -2.91 4.50
CA GLY A 55 -7.30 -4.09 3.67
C GLY A 55 -8.63 -4.18 2.88
N GLY A 56 -9.46 -3.14 2.78
CA GLY A 56 -10.81 -3.19 2.21
C GLY A 56 -11.66 -4.34 2.77
N TRP A 57 -12.41 -5.04 1.90
CA TRP A 57 -13.27 -6.15 2.29
C TRP A 57 -12.52 -7.27 3.00
N ARG A 58 -11.25 -7.50 2.64
CA ARG A 58 -10.44 -8.52 3.32
C ARG A 58 -10.23 -8.17 4.79
N ALA A 59 -9.93 -6.92 5.13
CA ALA A 59 -9.80 -6.51 6.54
C ALA A 59 -11.14 -6.63 7.28
N MET A 60 -12.22 -6.15 6.68
CA MET A 60 -13.56 -6.22 7.27
C MET A 60 -13.91 -7.65 7.72
N PHE A 61 -13.68 -8.65 6.87
CA PHE A 61 -14.03 -10.04 7.21
C PHE A 61 -12.94 -10.80 7.98
N ALA A 62 -11.67 -10.43 7.85
CA ALA A 62 -10.64 -10.96 8.74
C ALA A 62 -10.93 -10.54 10.19
N ASP A 63 -11.35 -9.30 10.40
CA ASP A 63 -11.70 -8.76 11.72
C ASP A 63 -12.97 -9.41 12.30
N VAL A 64 -13.93 -9.82 11.46
CA VAL A 64 -15.05 -10.68 11.88
C VAL A 64 -14.53 -12.01 12.48
N GLY A 65 -13.56 -12.64 11.82
CA GLY A 65 -12.91 -13.85 12.33
C GLY A 65 -12.15 -13.63 13.64
N TYR A 66 -11.36 -12.54 13.72
CA TYR A 66 -10.64 -12.17 14.93
C TYR A 66 -11.56 -11.84 16.09
N ALA A 67 -12.70 -11.18 15.87
CA ALA A 67 -13.66 -10.89 16.92
C ALA A 67 -14.21 -12.17 17.58
N ASN A 68 -14.51 -13.19 16.78
CA ASN A 68 -14.94 -14.48 17.29
C ASN A 68 -13.81 -15.21 18.04
N LEU A 69 -12.59 -15.21 17.49
CA LEU A 69 -11.41 -15.75 18.18
C LEU A 69 -11.18 -15.07 19.54
N PHE A 70 -11.35 -13.74 19.62
CA PHE A 70 -11.19 -12.96 20.84
C PHE A 70 -12.30 -13.25 21.86
N GLN A 71 -13.52 -13.54 21.41
CA GLN A 71 -14.56 -14.06 22.30
C GLN A 71 -14.16 -15.42 22.89
N GLN A 72 -13.61 -16.32 22.08
CA GLN A 72 -13.14 -17.63 22.55
C GLN A 72 -11.95 -17.50 23.53
N ALA A 73 -11.14 -16.44 23.39
CA ALA A 73 -10.08 -16.07 24.33
C ALA A 73 -10.62 -15.41 25.62
N GLY A 74 -11.93 -15.12 25.70
CA GLY A 74 -12.57 -14.44 26.82
C GLY A 74 -12.39 -12.93 26.84
N LEU A 75 -11.94 -12.34 25.72
CA LEU A 75 -11.74 -10.89 25.58
C LEU A 75 -13.04 -10.16 25.22
N PHE A 76 -13.99 -10.87 24.62
CA PHE A 76 -15.36 -10.43 24.39
C PHE A 76 -16.33 -11.37 25.11
N THR A 77 -17.41 -10.82 25.67
CA THR A 77 -18.51 -11.57 26.26
C THR A 77 -19.85 -10.91 25.94
N GLU A 78 -20.95 -11.52 26.36
CA GLU A 78 -22.30 -10.92 26.25
C GLU A 78 -22.44 -9.58 26.98
N ASP A 79 -21.57 -9.29 27.96
CA ASP A 79 -21.75 -8.16 28.87
C ASP A 79 -20.57 -7.18 28.86
N GLN A 80 -19.39 -7.58 28.37
CA GLN A 80 -18.18 -6.77 28.48
C GLN A 80 -17.12 -7.09 27.44
N SER A 81 -16.19 -6.16 27.29
CA SER A 81 -14.97 -6.26 26.50
C SER A 81 -13.76 -6.00 27.40
N SER A 82 -12.70 -6.78 27.20
CA SER A 82 -11.41 -6.60 27.88
C SER A 82 -10.54 -5.53 27.21
N PHE A 83 -10.92 -5.05 26.03
CA PHE A 83 -10.17 -4.01 25.32
C PHE A 83 -10.47 -2.63 25.91
N LYS A 84 -9.42 -1.82 26.06
CA LYS A 84 -9.52 -0.40 26.42
C LYS A 84 -9.84 0.48 25.21
N SER A 85 -9.25 0.17 24.07
CA SER A 85 -9.54 0.83 22.79
C SER A 85 -9.42 -0.17 21.64
N ILE A 86 -10.28 0.03 20.64
CA ILE A 86 -10.20 -0.63 19.34
C ILE A 86 -10.02 0.45 18.29
N SER A 87 -8.89 0.41 17.58
CA SER A 87 -8.57 1.32 16.49
C SER A 87 -8.56 0.60 15.14
N THR A 88 -9.20 1.19 14.14
CA THR A 88 -9.25 0.60 12.80
C THR A 88 -9.11 1.67 11.73
N VAL A 89 -8.80 1.20 10.52
CA VAL A 89 -8.72 2.01 9.31
C VAL A 89 -9.39 1.28 8.16
N SER A 90 -9.81 1.99 7.11
CA SER A 90 -10.44 1.45 5.89
C SER A 90 -11.50 0.37 6.16
N GLY A 91 -11.44 -0.79 5.51
CA GLY A 91 -12.40 -1.88 5.72
C GLY A 91 -12.52 -2.37 7.17
N GLY A 92 -11.46 -2.27 7.97
CA GLY A 92 -11.53 -2.50 9.41
C GLY A 92 -12.48 -1.52 10.12
N SER A 93 -12.61 -0.30 9.62
CA SER A 93 -13.58 0.70 10.10
C SER A 93 -15.01 0.40 9.71
N TRP A 94 -15.26 -0.26 8.58
CA TRP A 94 -16.60 -0.80 8.28
C TRP A 94 -17.00 -1.86 9.30
N PHE A 95 -16.07 -2.74 9.64
CA PHE A 95 -16.27 -3.74 10.68
C PHE A 95 -16.52 -3.09 12.05
N SER A 96 -15.62 -2.22 12.53
CA SER A 96 -15.71 -1.72 13.91
C SER A 96 -16.89 -0.78 14.13
N THR A 97 -17.29 0.02 13.12
CA THR A 97 -18.53 0.80 13.23
C THR A 97 -19.75 -0.10 13.43
N GLN A 98 -19.85 -1.24 12.73
CA GLN A 98 -20.94 -2.19 12.95
C GLN A 98 -20.81 -2.94 14.27
N LEU A 99 -19.60 -3.36 14.64
CA LEU A 99 -19.32 -4.04 15.92
C LEU A 99 -19.77 -3.20 17.12
N PHE A 100 -19.52 -1.89 17.10
CA PHE A 100 -19.83 -0.98 18.21
C PHE A 100 -21.28 -0.53 18.27
N TYR A 101 -21.95 -0.45 17.13
CA TYR A 101 -23.26 0.20 17.03
C TYR A 101 -24.40 -0.73 16.62
N SER A 102 -24.12 -2.01 16.39
CA SER A 102 -25.14 -3.02 16.10
C SER A 102 -25.00 -4.25 16.99
N ALA A 103 -25.94 -4.41 17.91
CA ALA A 103 -25.98 -5.58 18.80
C ALA A 103 -26.16 -6.89 18.00
N GLU A 104 -26.94 -6.83 16.92
CA GLU A 104 -27.17 -7.99 16.06
C GLU A 104 -25.89 -8.39 15.31
N PHE A 105 -25.16 -7.42 14.78
CA PHE A 105 -23.85 -7.67 14.21
C PHE A 105 -22.89 -8.33 15.21
N TYR A 106 -22.82 -7.78 16.42
CA TYR A 106 -21.97 -8.31 17.50
C TYR A 106 -22.33 -9.77 17.83
N ASN A 107 -23.62 -10.07 17.93
CA ASN A 107 -24.11 -11.42 18.19
C ASN A 107 -23.71 -12.42 17.09
N ARG A 108 -23.75 -11.98 15.84
CA ARG A 108 -23.46 -12.82 14.66
C ARG A 108 -21.98 -12.94 14.32
N THR A 109 -21.13 -12.16 14.98
CA THR A 109 -19.68 -12.14 14.76
C THR A 109 -18.95 -12.58 16.03
N ALA A 110 -18.75 -11.66 16.98
CA ALA A 110 -18.06 -11.91 18.25
C ALA A 110 -18.71 -13.07 19.00
N LEU A 111 -20.04 -13.10 19.13
CA LEU A 111 -20.74 -14.16 19.88
C LEU A 111 -21.23 -15.33 19.01
N ALA A 112 -20.77 -15.44 17.76
CA ALA A 112 -21.15 -16.55 16.91
C ALA A 112 -20.76 -17.88 17.58
N PRO A 113 -21.66 -18.88 17.61
CA PRO A 113 -21.48 -20.08 18.44
C PRO A 113 -20.35 -21.01 17.96
N ASN A 114 -19.91 -20.86 16.71
CA ASN A 114 -18.82 -21.63 16.11
C ASN A 114 -18.32 -20.96 14.82
N PRO A 115 -17.16 -21.37 14.29
CA PRO A 115 -16.60 -20.83 13.05
C PRO A 115 -17.51 -20.97 11.81
N GLN A 116 -18.33 -22.02 11.73
CA GLN A 116 -19.26 -22.16 10.61
C GLN A 116 -20.33 -21.06 10.62
N ALA A 117 -20.84 -20.66 11.78
CA ALA A 117 -21.78 -19.55 11.88
C ALA A 117 -21.15 -18.22 11.43
N VAL A 118 -19.84 -18.04 11.65
CA VAL A 118 -19.07 -16.91 11.12
C VAL A 118 -19.01 -16.98 9.59
N ASN A 119 -18.69 -18.15 9.01
CA ASN A 119 -18.70 -18.37 7.56
C ASN A 119 -20.07 -18.01 6.95
N ASP A 120 -21.15 -18.58 7.51
CA ASP A 120 -22.51 -18.39 7.04
C ASP A 120 -22.92 -16.91 7.07
N PHE A 121 -22.51 -16.18 8.12
CA PHE A 121 -22.76 -14.74 8.22
C PHE A 121 -22.02 -13.93 7.15
N VAL A 122 -20.74 -14.23 6.89
CA VAL A 122 -19.98 -13.55 5.83
C VAL A 122 -20.61 -13.79 4.46
N VAL A 123 -21.06 -15.02 4.19
CA VAL A 123 -21.78 -15.35 2.94
C VAL A 123 -23.09 -14.56 2.85
N GLU A 124 -23.87 -14.50 3.92
CA GLU A 124 -25.12 -13.72 3.96
C GLU A 124 -24.89 -12.25 3.66
N TRP A 125 -23.90 -11.63 4.29
CA TRP A 125 -23.58 -10.23 4.07
C TRP A 125 -23.10 -9.98 2.63
N MET A 126 -22.19 -10.80 2.11
CA MET A 126 -21.76 -10.66 0.72
C MET A 126 -22.92 -10.85 -0.26
N ASN A 127 -23.92 -11.66 0.08
CA ASN A 127 -25.16 -11.75 -0.69
C ASN A 127 -25.99 -10.46 -0.62
N SER A 128 -26.00 -9.72 0.50
CA SER A 128 -26.59 -8.38 0.57
C SER A 128 -25.94 -7.45 -0.45
N TYR A 129 -24.61 -7.49 -0.50
CA TYR A 129 -23.85 -6.67 -1.45
C TYR A 129 -24.04 -7.11 -2.90
N TYR A 130 -24.14 -8.42 -3.16
CA TYR A 130 -24.45 -8.97 -4.48
C TYR A 130 -25.77 -8.42 -5.04
N ARG A 131 -26.80 -8.25 -4.19
CA ARG A 131 -28.13 -7.77 -4.64
C ARG A 131 -28.15 -6.31 -5.06
N ILE A 132 -27.33 -5.46 -4.43
CA ILE A 132 -27.22 -4.05 -4.83
C ILE A 132 -26.20 -3.85 -5.96
N SER A 133 -25.36 -4.85 -6.22
CA SER A 133 -24.38 -4.81 -7.31
C SER A 133 -25.02 -5.13 -8.65
N THR A 134 -24.62 -4.40 -9.68
CA THR A 134 -25.00 -4.63 -11.08
C THR A 134 -23.83 -5.22 -11.86
N ASP A 135 -24.13 -5.83 -13.01
CA ASP A 135 -23.08 -6.20 -13.96
C ASP A 135 -22.51 -4.93 -14.58
N VAL A 136 -21.19 -4.84 -14.67
CA VAL A 136 -20.50 -3.71 -15.30
C VAL A 136 -20.88 -3.69 -16.79
N SER A 137 -21.52 -2.62 -17.24
CA SER A 137 -21.97 -2.51 -18.63
C SER A 137 -20.79 -2.40 -19.59
N LYS A 138 -20.94 -2.82 -20.86
CA LYS A 138 -19.89 -2.62 -21.87
C LYS A 138 -19.54 -1.14 -22.08
N GLU A 139 -20.52 -0.26 -21.90
CA GLU A 139 -20.32 1.19 -21.98
C GLU A 139 -19.45 1.68 -20.83
N THR A 140 -19.72 1.21 -19.61
CA THR A 140 -18.89 1.44 -18.42
C THR A 140 -17.46 0.98 -18.61
N ILE A 141 -17.28 -0.25 -19.11
CA ILE A 141 -15.96 -0.81 -19.41
C ILE A 141 -15.19 0.12 -20.35
N GLN A 142 -15.87 0.67 -21.37
CA GLN A 142 -15.25 1.59 -22.33
C GLN A 142 -14.95 2.98 -21.71
N LYS A 143 -15.84 3.53 -20.88
CA LYS A 143 -15.66 4.83 -20.22
C LYS A 143 -14.54 4.83 -19.20
N CYS A 144 -14.42 3.73 -18.46
CA CYS A 144 -13.43 3.51 -17.42
C CYS A 144 -12.17 2.78 -17.94
N ASN A 145 -11.98 2.75 -19.27
CA ASN A 145 -10.79 2.15 -19.86
C ASN A 145 -9.62 3.13 -19.80
N TYR A 146 -8.77 2.98 -18.80
CA TYR A 146 -7.56 3.78 -18.61
C TYR A 146 -6.29 3.01 -18.96
N THR A 147 -6.37 2.01 -19.85
CA THR A 147 -5.19 1.22 -20.28
C THR A 147 -4.07 2.06 -20.90
N ASP A 148 -4.36 3.29 -21.31
CA ASP A 148 -3.38 4.25 -21.82
C ASP A 148 -2.51 4.85 -20.71
N LEU A 149 -2.96 4.84 -19.45
CA LEU A 149 -2.08 5.06 -18.31
C LEU A 149 -1.12 3.88 -18.23
N TYR A 150 0.18 4.19 -18.24
CA TYR A 150 1.24 3.20 -18.19
C TYR A 150 1.04 2.24 -16.99
N ASN A 151 0.83 0.96 -17.29
CA ASN A 151 0.95 -0.11 -16.31
C ASN A 151 2.43 -0.23 -15.93
N ASP A 152 2.75 -0.03 -14.66
CA ASP A 152 3.97 -0.64 -14.13
C ASP A 152 3.89 -2.17 -14.30
N ASP A 153 4.99 -2.89 -14.11
CA ASP A 153 5.01 -4.36 -14.22
C ASP A 153 4.02 -5.05 -13.26
N ASN A 154 3.37 -4.30 -12.34
CA ASN A 154 2.38 -4.79 -11.40
C ASN A 154 0.92 -4.40 -11.72
N GLY A 155 0.66 -3.52 -12.70
CA GLY A 155 -0.68 -3.10 -13.16
C GLY A 155 -1.60 -2.44 -12.12
N ARG A 156 -1.17 -2.27 -10.87
CA ARG A 156 -2.09 -2.05 -9.74
C ARG A 156 -2.83 -0.71 -9.83
N MET A 157 -2.17 0.37 -10.25
CA MET A 157 -2.80 1.70 -10.23
C MET A 157 -3.95 1.81 -11.25
N VAL A 158 -3.74 1.32 -12.47
CA VAL A 158 -4.76 1.35 -13.52
C VAL A 158 -5.90 0.41 -13.17
N GLU A 159 -5.59 -0.79 -12.67
CA GLU A 159 -6.58 -1.74 -12.17
C GLU A 159 -7.45 -1.09 -11.07
N THR A 160 -6.83 -0.49 -10.05
CA THR A 160 -7.53 0.20 -8.96
C THR A 160 -8.40 1.37 -9.47
N ILE A 161 -7.90 2.24 -10.35
CA ILE A 161 -8.70 3.35 -10.90
C ILE A 161 -9.88 2.81 -11.73
N THR A 162 -9.64 1.78 -12.53
CA THR A 162 -10.67 1.14 -13.35
C THR A 162 -11.73 0.47 -12.48
N GLU A 163 -11.35 -0.28 -11.45
CA GLU A 163 -12.26 -0.92 -10.49
C GLU A 163 -13.10 0.11 -9.73
N PHE A 164 -12.48 1.19 -9.23
CA PHE A 164 -13.22 2.28 -8.60
C PHE A 164 -14.15 2.98 -9.57
N CYS A 165 -13.73 3.20 -10.81
CA CYS A 165 -14.59 3.80 -11.83
C CYS A 165 -15.81 2.92 -12.13
N TYR A 166 -15.64 1.58 -12.18
CA TYR A 166 -16.76 0.64 -12.34
C TYR A 166 -17.72 0.68 -11.16
N LEU A 167 -17.19 0.65 -9.93
CA LEU A 167 -17.98 0.74 -8.72
C LEU A 167 -18.82 2.01 -8.76
N LEU A 168 -18.13 3.12 -8.96
CA LEU A 168 -18.68 4.42 -8.69
C LEU A 168 -19.59 4.87 -9.84
N GLU A 169 -19.43 4.45 -11.10
CA GLU A 169 -20.45 4.74 -12.13
C GLU A 169 -21.85 4.23 -11.74
N THR A 170 -21.95 3.11 -11.01
CA THR A 170 -23.23 2.60 -10.50
C THR A 170 -23.85 3.50 -9.42
N PHE A 171 -23.03 4.27 -8.71
CA PHE A 171 -23.39 5.14 -7.59
C PHE A 171 -23.09 6.62 -7.88
N ASP A 172 -23.26 7.05 -9.14
CA ASP A 172 -23.03 8.44 -9.62
C ASP A 172 -21.67 9.04 -9.24
N TYR A 173 -20.68 8.15 -9.28
CA TYR A 173 -19.29 8.35 -8.94
C TYR A 173 -19.00 8.72 -7.47
N ASP A 174 -19.97 8.57 -6.57
CA ASP A 174 -19.91 9.04 -5.18
C ASP A 174 -19.62 7.91 -4.18
N TRP A 175 -18.44 7.99 -3.55
CA TRP A 175 -17.98 7.00 -2.57
C TRP A 175 -18.91 6.89 -1.35
N ALA A 176 -19.41 8.01 -0.83
CA ALA A 176 -20.27 8.00 0.34
C ALA A 176 -21.66 7.43 0.03
N THR A 177 -22.15 7.65 -1.19
CA THR A 177 -23.40 7.04 -1.69
C THR A 177 -23.25 5.53 -1.85
N PHE A 178 -22.12 5.06 -2.36
CA PHE A 178 -21.80 3.63 -2.38
C PHE A 178 -21.79 3.05 -0.95
N MET A 179 -21.11 3.70 -0.01
CA MET A 179 -21.04 3.29 1.38
C MET A 179 -22.41 3.23 2.06
N TYR A 180 -23.30 4.20 1.75
CA TYR A 180 -24.69 4.20 2.21
C TYR A 180 -25.39 2.90 1.75
N ALA A 181 -25.37 2.62 0.44
CA ALA A 181 -26.06 1.47 -0.12
C ALA A 181 -25.52 0.14 0.42
N MET A 182 -24.19 0.02 0.56
CA MET A 182 -23.54 -1.18 1.09
C MET A 182 -23.91 -1.44 2.55
N LEU A 183 -23.79 -0.44 3.43
CA LEU A 183 -24.06 -0.59 4.86
C LEU A 183 -25.55 -0.71 5.15
N GLU A 184 -26.41 0.00 4.42
CA GLU A 184 -27.86 -0.12 4.54
C GLU A 184 -28.31 -1.54 4.16
N ALA A 185 -27.94 -2.02 2.96
CA ALA A 185 -28.35 -3.35 2.51
C ALA A 185 -27.87 -4.48 3.44
N ALA A 186 -26.63 -4.38 3.94
CA ALA A 186 -26.10 -5.35 4.89
C ALA A 186 -26.85 -5.28 6.23
N SER A 187 -26.98 -4.08 6.80
CA SER A 187 -27.60 -3.89 8.11
C SER A 187 -29.08 -4.24 8.14
N GLU A 188 -29.82 -4.02 7.06
CA GLU A 188 -31.19 -4.50 6.94
C GLU A 188 -31.27 -6.03 6.95
N ASP A 189 -30.39 -6.71 6.21
CA ASP A 189 -30.38 -8.17 6.09
C ASP A 189 -30.13 -8.85 7.42
N TYR A 190 -29.08 -8.40 8.12
CA TYR A 190 -28.77 -9.01 9.40
C TYR A 190 -29.67 -8.51 10.53
N GLY A 191 -30.55 -7.51 10.31
CA GLY A 191 -31.62 -7.15 11.26
C GLY A 191 -31.37 -5.89 12.10
N SER A 192 -30.46 -5.01 11.70
CA SER A 192 -30.08 -3.77 12.37
C SER A 192 -30.60 -2.51 11.63
N GLN A 193 -31.92 -2.42 11.46
CA GLN A 193 -32.56 -1.30 10.76
C GLN A 193 -32.18 0.07 11.35
N GLY A 194 -31.94 1.06 10.47
CA GLY A 194 -31.56 2.42 10.87
C GLY A 194 -30.11 2.57 11.33
N PHE A 195 -29.27 1.55 11.15
CA PHE A 195 -27.86 1.57 11.53
C PHE A 195 -27.13 2.79 10.93
N VAL A 196 -27.32 3.08 9.63
CA VAL A 196 -26.59 4.14 8.90
C VAL A 196 -26.86 5.56 9.39
N ASP A 197 -28.02 5.79 10.01
CA ASP A 197 -28.44 7.09 10.57
C ASP A 197 -28.13 7.22 12.06
N LEU A 198 -27.67 6.14 12.71
CA LEU A 198 -27.37 6.13 14.13
C LEU A 198 -26.18 7.07 14.41
N SER A 199 -26.32 7.93 15.42
CA SER A 199 -25.23 8.82 15.84
C SER A 199 -24.08 7.99 16.42
N ALA A 200 -22.85 8.21 15.92
CA ALA A 200 -21.64 7.55 16.39
C ALA A 200 -21.11 8.21 17.68
N SER A 201 -21.94 8.24 18.72
CA SER A 201 -21.63 8.74 20.06
C SER A 201 -21.33 7.60 21.05
N ALA A 202 -20.84 7.94 22.24
CA ALA A 202 -20.65 6.96 23.31
C ALA A 202 -21.99 6.40 23.84
N ASP A 203 -23.05 7.21 23.89
CA ASP A 203 -24.38 6.80 24.35
C ASP A 203 -25.03 5.69 23.50
N ASN A 204 -24.64 5.58 22.22
CA ASN A 204 -25.19 4.59 21.29
C ASN A 204 -24.33 3.33 21.17
N ILE A 205 -23.19 3.24 21.87
CA ILE A 205 -22.36 2.03 21.88
C ILE A 205 -23.11 0.90 22.60
N ILE A 206 -23.07 -0.30 22.00
CA ILE A 206 -23.71 -1.49 22.57
C ILE A 206 -23.12 -1.85 23.95
N SER A 207 -23.95 -2.43 24.81
CA SER A 207 -23.59 -2.73 26.21
C SER A 207 -22.22 -3.42 26.39
N PRO A 208 -21.86 -4.46 25.60
CA PRO A 208 -20.57 -5.14 25.76
C PRO A 208 -19.34 -4.25 25.55
N LEU A 209 -19.50 -3.13 24.82
CA LEU A 209 -18.41 -2.25 24.41
C LEU A 209 -18.44 -0.88 25.10
N GLN A 210 -19.33 -0.66 26.07
CA GLN A 210 -19.47 0.62 26.78
C GLN A 210 -18.23 1.03 27.60
N SER A 211 -17.26 0.14 27.79
CA SER A 211 -15.98 0.43 28.45
C SER A 211 -14.78 0.40 27.50
N THR A 212 -15.03 0.31 26.19
CA THR A 212 -14.01 0.23 25.15
C THR A 212 -14.14 1.47 24.27
N ASP A 213 -13.08 2.22 24.11
CA ASP A 213 -13.06 3.33 23.17
C ASP A 213 -13.06 2.83 21.71
N LEU A 214 -13.65 3.62 20.83
CA LEU A 214 -13.60 3.40 19.40
C LEU A 214 -12.75 4.50 18.75
N GLU A 215 -11.79 4.09 17.92
CA GLU A 215 -10.98 4.99 17.12
C GLU A 215 -11.08 4.60 15.64
N ILE A 216 -11.62 5.50 14.83
CA ILE A 216 -11.76 5.31 13.39
C ILE A 216 -10.82 6.28 12.69
N LEU A 217 -9.79 5.73 12.06
CA LEU A 217 -8.78 6.52 11.40
C LEU A 217 -9.21 6.97 10.00
N ALA A 218 -8.90 8.21 9.70
CA ALA A 218 -9.01 8.86 8.40
C ALA A 218 -7.76 9.74 8.17
N ALA A 219 -7.78 10.52 7.10
CA ALA A 219 -6.77 11.55 6.85
C ALA A 219 -7.38 12.78 6.17
N PHE A 220 -6.85 13.96 6.46
CA PHE A 220 -7.19 15.16 5.69
C PHE A 220 -6.33 15.26 4.44
N THR A 221 -6.95 15.68 3.33
CA THR A 221 -6.20 16.15 2.17
C THR A 221 -5.55 17.50 2.50
N PRO A 222 -4.23 17.67 2.25
CA PRO A 222 -3.54 18.93 2.53
C PRO A 222 -4.06 20.07 1.66
N VAL A 223 -4.54 19.74 0.46
CA VAL A 223 -5.13 20.67 -0.50
C VAL A 223 -6.42 20.06 -1.02
N SER A 224 -7.49 20.84 -0.97
CA SER A 224 -8.84 20.51 -1.41
C SER A 224 -9.26 21.47 -2.52
N ARG A 225 -9.43 20.99 -3.75
CA ARG A 225 -10.00 21.79 -4.85
C ARG A 225 -11.51 21.87 -4.68
N VAL A 226 -12.07 23.02 -4.99
CA VAL A 226 -13.51 23.28 -5.07
C VAL A 226 -13.78 23.78 -6.48
N ARG A 227 -14.59 23.02 -7.22
CA ARG A 227 -15.02 23.40 -8.55
C ARG A 227 -16.27 24.26 -8.44
N TYR A 228 -16.16 25.53 -8.82
CA TYR A 228 -17.35 26.33 -9.09
C TYR A 228 -17.93 25.84 -10.41
N SER A 229 -19.24 25.62 -10.45
CA SER A 229 -19.95 25.10 -11.62
C SER A 229 -19.66 25.97 -12.86
N TYR A 230 -18.74 25.48 -13.72
CA TYR A 230 -18.43 26.01 -15.05
C TYR A 230 -17.79 27.41 -15.12
N GLY A 231 -17.04 27.84 -14.10
CA GLY A 231 -16.19 29.04 -14.17
C GLY A 231 -14.83 28.79 -14.86
N GLU A 232 -14.16 29.85 -15.32
CA GLU A 232 -12.82 29.75 -15.96
C GLU A 232 -11.71 29.32 -14.98
N GLU A 233 -11.91 29.46 -13.66
CA GLU A 233 -10.93 29.07 -12.63
C GLU A 233 -11.58 28.29 -11.48
N SER A 234 -10.84 27.31 -10.93
CA SER A 234 -11.20 26.61 -9.68
C SER A 234 -10.50 27.26 -8.49
N THR A 235 -11.00 27.04 -7.28
CA THR A 235 -10.31 27.48 -6.05
C THR A 235 -9.77 26.27 -5.31
N ALA A 236 -8.51 26.31 -4.88
CA ALA A 236 -7.95 25.35 -3.95
C ALA A 236 -7.98 25.92 -2.53
N ALA A 237 -8.41 25.10 -1.58
CA ALA A 237 -8.27 25.27 -0.14
C ALA A 237 -7.02 24.54 0.33
N PHE A 238 -6.10 25.24 0.98
CA PHE A 238 -4.86 24.71 1.52
C PHE A 238 -4.93 24.74 3.03
N LEU A 239 -4.52 23.64 3.66
CA LEU A 239 -4.36 23.59 5.09
C LEU A 239 -2.95 24.12 5.44
N GLY A 240 -2.85 25.03 6.43
CA GLY A 240 -1.55 25.47 6.96
C GLY A 240 -1.56 25.95 8.41
N SER A 241 -0.40 26.34 8.93
CA SER A 241 -0.28 27.03 10.22
C SER A 241 -0.21 28.54 10.03
N LYS A 242 -0.95 29.30 10.85
CA LYS A 242 -0.88 30.76 10.89
C LYS A 242 0.42 31.23 11.53
N ILE A 243 1.20 32.06 10.83
CA ILE A 243 2.30 32.80 11.45
C ILE A 243 1.76 34.11 12.02
N MET A 244 1.88 34.29 13.34
CA MET A 244 1.46 35.51 14.02
C MET A 244 2.15 36.75 13.43
N GLY A 245 1.37 37.79 13.10
CA GLY A 245 1.87 39.11 12.73
C GLY A 245 1.91 39.45 11.23
N SER A 246 1.71 38.50 10.32
CA SER A 246 1.60 38.78 8.88
C SER A 246 0.16 38.71 8.39
N LYS A 247 -0.32 39.78 7.72
CA LYS A 247 -1.59 39.76 6.97
C LYS A 247 -1.45 39.13 5.58
N ASN A 248 -0.21 38.94 5.10
CA ASN A 248 0.10 38.32 3.82
C ASN A 248 0.61 36.89 4.03
N SER A 249 0.33 36.03 3.06
CA SER A 249 0.74 34.61 3.01
C SER A 249 2.22 34.38 2.71
N ASP A 250 3.00 35.44 2.53
CA ASP A 250 4.44 35.36 2.21
C ASP A 250 5.25 34.51 3.22
N ASN A 251 4.69 34.22 4.40
CA ASN A 251 5.27 33.34 5.41
C ASN A 251 4.35 32.17 5.84
N ALA A 252 3.24 31.88 5.18
CA ALA A 252 2.38 30.76 5.59
C ALA A 252 3.11 29.42 5.40
N LYS A 253 3.05 28.53 6.41
CA LYS A 253 3.52 27.14 6.25
C LYS A 253 2.32 26.28 5.89
N LEU A 254 2.22 25.92 4.61
CA LEU A 254 1.20 24.98 4.13
C LEU A 254 1.68 23.56 4.37
N TRP A 255 0.76 22.67 4.75
CA TRP A 255 1.04 21.25 4.80
C TRP A 255 1.04 20.66 3.38
N THR A 256 1.90 19.69 3.15
CA THR A 256 2.16 19.11 1.83
C THR A 256 1.81 17.64 1.74
N VAL A 257 1.34 17.04 2.85
CA VAL A 257 1.05 15.61 2.96
C VAL A 257 -0.26 15.40 3.72
N ALA A 258 -0.84 14.21 3.57
CA ALA A 258 -2.04 13.83 4.30
C ALA A 258 -1.85 14.00 5.83
N LEU A 259 -2.78 14.67 6.48
CA LEU A 259 -2.69 14.90 7.93
C LEU A 259 -3.49 13.83 8.67
N PRO A 260 -2.94 13.25 9.76
CA PRO A 260 -3.67 12.25 10.54
C PRO A 260 -4.98 12.81 11.07
N ALA A 261 -6.07 12.08 10.88
CA ALA A 261 -7.37 12.43 11.45
C ALA A 261 -8.00 11.18 12.05
N ALA A 262 -8.64 11.27 13.22
CA ALA A 262 -9.37 10.13 13.77
C ALA A 262 -10.67 10.60 14.41
N TRP A 263 -11.74 9.85 14.17
CA TRP A 263 -12.95 9.95 14.98
C TRP A 263 -12.78 9.08 16.23
N ILE A 264 -12.73 9.72 17.40
CA ILE A 264 -12.51 9.06 18.68
C ILE A 264 -13.80 9.15 19.48
N VAL A 265 -14.31 8.00 19.92
CA VAL A 265 -15.40 7.89 20.89
C VAL A 265 -14.82 7.46 22.22
N ASP A 266 -14.71 8.42 23.14
CA ASP A 266 -14.22 8.23 24.48
C ASP A 266 -15.37 7.83 25.40
N THR A 267 -15.44 6.53 25.70
CA THR A 267 -16.54 5.96 26.48
C THR A 267 -16.51 6.38 27.94
N LEU A 268 -15.31 6.50 28.53
CA LEU A 268 -15.14 6.91 29.92
C LEU A 268 -15.49 8.38 30.15
N ALA A 269 -15.11 9.25 29.20
CA ALA A 269 -15.47 10.66 29.24
C ALA A 269 -16.91 10.93 28.78
N ASN A 270 -17.57 9.93 28.18
CA ASN A 270 -18.83 10.06 27.45
C ASN A 270 -18.79 11.20 26.41
N THR A 271 -17.74 11.23 25.60
CA THR A 271 -17.55 12.25 24.56
C THR A 271 -17.13 11.61 23.26
N SER A 272 -17.32 12.34 22.17
CA SER A 272 -16.71 12.00 20.89
C SER A 272 -16.09 13.24 20.26
N LYS A 273 -14.94 13.07 19.60
CA LYS A 273 -14.13 14.15 19.07
C LYS A 273 -13.36 13.73 17.84
N PHE A 274 -13.06 14.70 16.99
CA PHE A 274 -12.06 14.53 15.95
C PHE A 274 -10.67 14.87 16.49
N PHE A 275 -9.76 13.91 16.43
CA PHE A 275 -8.33 14.15 16.52
C PHE A 275 -7.81 14.55 15.13
N THR A 276 -6.86 15.50 15.07
CA THR A 276 -6.39 16.08 13.80
C THR A 276 -4.87 16.10 13.65
N GLY A 277 -4.10 15.50 14.58
CA GLY A 277 -2.64 15.39 14.49
C GLY A 277 -1.83 16.71 14.43
N VAL A 278 -2.50 17.87 14.40
CA VAL A 278 -1.88 19.18 14.19
C VAL A 278 -1.77 20.04 15.45
N SER A 279 -2.42 19.65 16.55
CA SER A 279 -2.53 20.47 17.76
C SER A 279 -1.19 20.78 18.44
N GLN A 280 -0.11 20.07 18.10
CA GLN A 280 1.20 20.20 18.75
C GLN A 280 2.26 21.01 17.99
N PHE A 281 2.00 21.51 16.77
CA PHE A 281 2.96 22.41 16.08
C PHE A 281 2.93 23.85 16.59
N VAL A 282 2.06 24.12 17.56
CA VAL A 282 1.86 25.42 18.18
C VAL A 282 2.88 25.56 19.32
N GLY A 283 4.16 25.71 18.97
CA GLY A 283 5.20 26.05 19.95
C GLY A 283 4.86 27.34 20.69
N ASP A 284 5.24 27.40 21.97
CA ASP A 284 5.15 28.40 23.07
C ASP A 284 4.56 29.83 22.89
N GLU A 285 4.29 30.34 21.69
CA GLU A 285 3.73 31.68 21.42
C GLU A 285 2.72 31.71 20.26
N ILE A 286 1.77 30.77 20.14
CA ILE A 286 0.64 30.88 19.20
C ILE A 286 -0.67 30.52 19.93
N ASP A 287 -1.73 31.24 19.59
CA ASP A 287 -3.09 31.21 20.15
C ASP A 287 -3.52 29.80 20.63
N PRO A 288 -3.80 29.59 21.93
CA PRO A 288 -4.01 28.28 22.56
C PRO A 288 -5.35 27.61 22.20
N SER A 289 -5.91 27.84 21.01
CA SER A 289 -6.99 27.01 20.50
C SER A 289 -6.39 25.83 19.73
N PRO A 290 -6.32 24.62 20.33
CA PRO A 290 -5.87 23.40 19.67
C PRO A 290 -6.72 22.99 18.44
N ASP A 291 -7.73 23.78 18.07
CA ASP A 291 -8.76 23.44 17.10
C ASP A 291 -8.63 24.16 15.74
N SER A 292 -7.67 25.07 15.56
CA SER A 292 -7.60 25.88 14.34
C SER A 292 -6.60 25.35 13.30
N ILE A 293 -6.99 24.28 12.59
CA ILE A 293 -6.44 24.04 11.24
C ILE A 293 -6.71 25.32 10.43
N ASN A 294 -5.67 26.07 10.07
CA ASN A 294 -5.86 27.29 9.32
C ASN A 294 -6.03 26.96 7.85
N LEU A 295 -6.82 27.80 7.21
CA LEU A 295 -7.26 27.62 5.85
C LEU A 295 -6.80 28.80 5.01
N TYR A 296 -6.22 28.48 3.86
CA TYR A 296 -5.82 29.44 2.84
C TYR A 296 -6.47 29.06 1.52
N THR A 297 -6.74 30.02 0.64
CA THR A 297 -7.28 29.71 -0.69
C THR A 297 -6.56 30.42 -1.80
N ALA A 298 -6.39 29.75 -2.94
CA ALA A 298 -5.84 30.33 -4.16
C ALA A 298 -6.66 29.89 -5.37
N SER A 299 -6.74 30.75 -6.39
CA SER A 299 -7.15 30.30 -7.72
C SER A 299 -6.15 29.26 -8.23
N ILE A 300 -6.67 28.20 -8.84
CA ILE A 300 -5.90 27.17 -9.52
C ILE A 300 -6.48 26.90 -10.91
N SER A 301 -5.61 26.46 -11.82
CA SER A 301 -6.01 26.12 -13.18
C SER A 301 -7.04 24.97 -13.19
N ASN A 302 -7.92 25.01 -14.18
CA ASN A 302 -8.79 23.88 -14.48
C ASN A 302 -8.04 22.72 -15.14
N ASP A 303 -6.90 23.01 -15.77
CA ASP A 303 -6.00 22.05 -16.39
C ASP A 303 -4.98 21.52 -15.37
N HIS A 304 -4.52 20.29 -15.55
CA HIS A 304 -3.42 19.73 -14.76
C HIS A 304 -2.08 20.28 -15.24
N SER A 305 -1.22 20.62 -14.29
CA SER A 305 0.17 21.02 -14.55
C SER A 305 1.06 20.45 -13.47
N TRP A 306 2.05 19.67 -13.88
CA TRP A 306 3.06 19.15 -12.95
C TRP A 306 3.90 20.23 -12.30
N GLU A 307 4.08 21.37 -12.98
CA GLU A 307 4.85 22.50 -12.46
C GLU A 307 4.12 23.15 -11.28
N ASP A 308 2.79 23.30 -11.37
CA ASP A 308 1.94 23.88 -10.33
C ASP A 308 2.05 23.11 -9.00
N TRP A 309 2.19 21.78 -9.10
CA TRP A 309 2.26 20.88 -7.95
C TRP A 309 3.68 20.47 -7.56
N SER A 310 4.70 20.84 -8.34
CA SER A 310 6.11 20.45 -8.11
C SER A 310 6.63 20.84 -6.73
N SER A 311 6.13 21.97 -6.22
CA SER A 311 6.47 22.53 -4.92
C SER A 311 5.89 21.76 -3.72
N PHE A 312 4.98 20.81 -3.98
CA PHE A 312 4.47 19.84 -3.00
C PHE A 312 5.25 18.52 -3.01
N TYR A 313 6.48 18.54 -3.53
CA TYR A 313 7.43 17.43 -3.46
C TYR A 313 6.87 16.14 -4.06
N LEU A 314 6.70 16.17 -5.39
CA LEU A 314 6.35 14.99 -6.18
C LEU A 314 7.39 13.87 -5.99
N TYR A 315 6.98 12.63 -6.25
CA TYR A 315 7.80 11.43 -6.05
C TYR A 315 9.21 11.62 -6.60
N SER A 316 10.16 11.65 -5.68
CA SER A 316 11.58 11.59 -5.97
C SER A 316 12.00 10.12 -5.95
N ASN A 317 13.09 9.76 -6.64
CA ASN A 317 13.62 8.39 -6.69
C ASN A 317 14.16 7.85 -5.32
N GLY A 318 13.40 7.97 -4.24
CA GLY A 318 13.76 7.52 -2.89
C GLY A 318 14.90 8.29 -2.21
N THR A 319 15.39 9.39 -2.79
CA THR A 319 16.61 10.09 -2.32
C THR A 319 16.37 11.42 -1.59
N VAL A 320 15.13 11.87 -1.38
CA VAL A 320 14.92 13.11 -0.62
C VAL A 320 15.04 12.79 0.88
N ALA A 321 16.28 12.80 1.36
CA ALA A 321 16.58 12.97 2.77
C ALA A 321 16.59 14.47 3.07
N GLY A 322 15.66 14.98 3.88
CA GLY A 322 15.81 16.33 4.44
C GLY A 322 14.55 17.04 4.94
N ASN A 323 14.73 17.80 6.02
CA ASN A 323 13.76 18.59 6.80
C ASN A 323 13.10 19.79 6.05
N HIS A 324 12.91 19.73 4.73
CA HIS A 324 12.61 20.93 3.92
C HIS A 324 11.14 21.11 3.51
N TYR A 325 10.21 20.32 4.02
CA TYR A 325 8.85 20.22 3.44
C TYR A 325 7.83 21.29 3.86
N THR A 326 8.17 22.22 4.76
CA THR A 326 7.20 23.19 5.31
C THR A 326 7.35 24.63 4.80
N ASN A 327 8.17 24.88 3.76
CA ASN A 327 8.50 26.24 3.37
C ASN A 327 8.19 26.48 1.89
N ASN A 328 6.90 26.62 1.57
CA ASN A 328 6.50 27.03 0.24
C ASN A 328 5.80 28.39 0.30
N SER A 329 6.55 29.44 -0.02
CA SER A 329 6.11 30.83 -0.06
C SER A 329 5.47 31.22 -1.40
N SER A 330 5.18 30.26 -2.31
CA SER A 330 4.89 30.58 -3.71
C SER A 330 3.43 30.45 -4.15
N THR A 331 2.52 29.98 -3.30
CA THR A 331 1.09 30.07 -3.62
C THR A 331 0.61 31.48 -3.27
N ASN A 332 -0.03 32.20 -4.19
CA ASN A 332 -0.80 33.43 -3.92
C ASN A 332 -2.02 33.17 -3.00
N ALA A 333 -1.93 32.17 -2.11
CA ALA A 333 -3.01 31.72 -1.27
C ALA A 333 -3.31 32.80 -0.23
N GLN A 334 -4.58 33.11 -0.03
CA GLN A 334 -5.06 34.11 0.91
C GLN A 334 -5.63 33.41 2.13
N PHE A 335 -5.26 33.87 3.33
CA PHE A 335 -5.86 33.35 4.56
C PHE A 335 -7.37 33.57 4.55
N GLN A 336 -8.13 32.50 4.71
CA GLN A 336 -9.61 32.54 4.77
C GLN A 336 -10.13 32.41 6.20
N GLY A 337 -9.39 31.76 7.09
CA GLY A 337 -9.85 31.52 8.46
C GLY A 337 -9.41 30.17 8.99
N THR A 338 -10.32 29.52 9.70
CA THR A 338 -10.16 28.16 10.22
C THR A 338 -11.07 27.21 9.47
N LEU A 339 -10.70 25.93 9.41
CA LEU A 339 -11.56 24.88 8.89
C LEU A 339 -12.92 24.90 9.60
N ARG A 340 -14.03 24.74 8.86
CA ARG A 340 -15.34 24.56 9.52
C ARG A 340 -15.34 23.28 10.36
N PRO A 341 -16.09 23.24 11.47
CA PRO A 341 -16.26 22.01 12.21
C PRO A 341 -16.68 20.87 11.30
N LEU A 342 -16.05 19.70 11.45
CA LEU A 342 -16.39 18.52 10.66
C LEU A 342 -17.85 18.15 10.90
N PHE A 343 -18.52 17.76 9.84
CA PHE A 343 -19.95 17.44 9.78
C PHE A 343 -20.82 18.54 10.37
N GLY A 344 -20.47 19.81 10.18
CA GLY A 344 -21.20 20.94 10.74
C GLY A 344 -21.10 21.06 12.28
N GLY A 345 -20.17 20.33 12.92
CA GLY A 345 -19.96 20.35 14.37
C GLY A 345 -20.96 19.51 15.16
N ILE A 346 -21.75 18.68 14.48
CA ILE A 346 -22.59 17.67 15.14
C ILE A 346 -21.84 16.35 15.25
N THR A 347 -22.32 15.47 16.13
CA THR A 347 -21.85 14.08 16.15
C THR A 347 -22.18 13.41 14.80
N PRO A 348 -21.19 12.87 14.09
CA PRO A 348 -21.42 12.17 12.84
C PRO A 348 -22.24 10.90 13.06
N THR A 349 -22.89 10.43 12.00
CA THR A 349 -23.52 9.12 11.97
C THR A 349 -22.49 8.00 11.78
N THR A 350 -22.88 6.76 12.08
CA THR A 350 -22.08 5.56 11.78
C THR A 350 -21.65 5.51 10.31
N LEU A 351 -22.54 5.89 9.38
CA LEU A 351 -22.24 5.96 7.96
C LEU A 351 -21.17 7.02 7.65
N GLN A 352 -21.31 8.23 8.20
CA GLN A 352 -20.32 9.29 7.99
C GLN A 352 -18.93 8.85 8.47
N VAL A 353 -18.85 8.19 9.62
CA VAL A 353 -17.60 7.65 10.18
C VAL A 353 -17.02 6.51 9.32
N ALA A 354 -17.85 5.59 8.84
CA ALA A 354 -17.42 4.50 7.97
C ALA A 354 -16.97 4.99 6.57
N ALA A 355 -17.61 6.03 6.04
CA ALA A 355 -17.31 6.56 4.72
C ALA A 355 -15.93 7.23 4.67
N ILE A 356 -15.58 8.03 5.68
CA ILE A 356 -14.32 8.81 5.69
C ILE A 356 -13.07 7.95 5.87
N SER A 357 -13.19 6.82 6.58
CA SER A 357 -12.05 5.96 6.93
C SER A 357 -11.53 5.15 5.76
N SER A 358 -12.30 5.03 4.68
CA SER A 358 -12.10 4.01 3.64
C SER A 358 -12.08 4.54 2.22
N ALA A 359 -12.06 5.87 2.07
CA ALA A 359 -11.97 6.54 0.78
C ALA A 359 -10.55 6.40 0.18
N ALA A 360 -10.08 5.17 -0.08
CA ALA A 360 -8.74 4.91 -0.63
C ALA A 360 -8.60 5.47 -2.04
N ALA A 361 -9.71 5.44 -2.81
CA ALA A 361 -9.84 6.07 -4.12
C ALA A 361 -9.58 7.58 -4.11
N ALA A 362 -9.62 8.23 -2.93
CA ALA A 362 -9.40 9.67 -2.81
C ALA A 362 -8.00 10.10 -3.27
N SER A 363 -6.99 9.21 -3.28
CA SER A 363 -5.69 9.53 -3.90
C SER A 363 -5.75 9.63 -5.42
N ALA A 364 -6.81 9.16 -6.05
CA ALA A 364 -7.11 9.36 -7.47
C ALA A 364 -8.12 10.50 -7.69
N SER A 365 -8.58 11.18 -6.63
CA SER A 365 -9.51 12.30 -6.75
C SER A 365 -8.79 13.59 -7.14
N PRO A 366 -9.19 14.26 -8.23
CA PRO A 366 -8.69 15.60 -8.57
C PRO A 366 -9.06 16.67 -7.55
N LEU A 367 -9.99 16.39 -6.62
CA LEU A 367 -10.28 17.29 -5.50
C LEU A 367 -9.19 17.27 -4.43
N GLY A 368 -8.36 16.22 -4.36
CA GLY A 368 -7.11 16.22 -3.61
C GLY A 368 -5.92 16.42 -4.54
N PRO A 369 -5.76 17.58 -5.23
CA PRO A 369 -4.85 17.70 -6.37
C PRO A 369 -3.38 17.41 -6.04
N VAL A 370 -2.97 17.67 -4.79
CA VAL A 370 -1.63 17.33 -4.31
C VAL A 370 -1.45 15.82 -4.18
N SER A 371 -2.33 15.15 -3.44
CA SER A 371 -2.30 13.69 -3.28
C SER A 371 -2.43 12.98 -4.63
N TYR A 372 -3.32 13.48 -5.51
CA TYR A 372 -3.48 13.04 -6.89
C TYR A 372 -2.18 13.12 -7.68
N THR A 373 -1.54 14.30 -7.67
CA THR A 373 -0.32 14.51 -8.46
C THR A 373 0.88 13.76 -7.85
N GLN A 374 0.98 13.64 -6.53
CA GLN A 374 1.99 12.82 -5.85
C GLN A 374 1.84 11.35 -6.25
N ASN A 375 0.63 10.79 -6.17
CA ASN A 375 0.34 9.42 -6.58
C ASN A 375 0.77 9.14 -8.03
N LEU A 376 0.35 10.00 -8.97
CA LEU A 376 0.66 9.84 -10.40
C LEU A 376 2.11 10.20 -10.76
N SER A 377 2.82 10.95 -9.92
CA SER A 377 4.21 11.30 -10.20
C SER A 377 5.15 10.09 -10.22
N ILE A 378 4.78 8.97 -9.59
CA ILE A 378 5.51 7.69 -9.74
C ILE A 378 5.44 7.19 -11.17
N GLY A 379 4.23 7.10 -11.74
CA GLY A 379 4.04 6.64 -13.11
C GLY A 379 4.81 7.52 -14.08
N ARG A 380 4.76 8.84 -13.88
CA ARG A 380 5.57 9.81 -14.65
C ARG A 380 7.06 9.58 -14.49
N TYR A 381 7.55 9.34 -13.27
CA TYR A 381 8.95 9.04 -13.01
C TYR A 381 9.39 7.75 -13.73
N MET A 382 8.57 6.70 -13.69
CA MET A 382 8.85 5.43 -14.39
C MET A 382 8.88 5.62 -15.91
N VAL A 383 7.95 6.40 -16.47
CA VAL A 383 7.96 6.80 -17.89
C VAL A 383 9.25 7.55 -18.23
N TYR A 384 9.69 8.48 -17.37
CA TYR A 384 10.95 9.20 -17.55
C TYR A 384 12.18 8.27 -17.51
N VAL A 385 12.26 7.38 -16.51
CA VAL A 385 13.35 6.40 -16.38
C VAL A 385 13.41 5.48 -17.60
N ASN A 386 12.28 4.94 -18.02
CA ASN A 386 12.18 4.10 -19.21
C ASN A 386 12.59 4.86 -20.47
N THR A 387 12.20 6.13 -20.58
CA THR A 387 12.62 7.01 -21.68
C THR A 387 14.14 7.18 -21.72
N VAL A 388 14.77 7.43 -20.57
CA VAL A 388 16.23 7.54 -20.45
C VAL A 388 16.92 6.20 -20.80
N TRP A 389 16.40 5.07 -20.33
CA TRP A 389 16.93 3.74 -20.67
C TRP A 389 16.80 3.42 -22.15
N ILE A 390 15.66 3.74 -22.76
CA ILE A 390 15.44 3.59 -24.20
C ILE A 390 16.44 4.44 -24.97
N LEU A 391 16.64 5.70 -24.59
CA LEU A 391 17.64 6.57 -25.21
C LEU A 391 19.05 5.96 -25.11
N TRP A 392 19.45 5.46 -23.93
CA TRP A 392 20.73 4.76 -23.77
C TRP A 392 20.85 3.50 -24.62
N ARG A 393 19.79 2.70 -24.74
CA ARG A 393 19.76 1.51 -25.60
C ARG A 393 19.88 1.87 -27.08
N VAL A 394 19.24 2.96 -27.51
CA VAL A 394 19.38 3.51 -28.86
C VAL A 394 20.82 3.95 -29.12
N LEU A 395 21.39 4.74 -28.22
CA LEU A 395 22.78 5.21 -28.35
C LEU A 395 23.77 4.05 -28.36
N ALA A 396 23.59 3.05 -27.49
CA ALA A 396 24.38 1.82 -27.48
C ALA A 396 24.20 1.01 -28.76
N GLY A 397 22.97 0.90 -29.28
CA GLY A 397 22.67 0.24 -30.55
C GLY A 397 23.31 0.93 -31.75
N ILE A 398 23.28 2.27 -31.80
CA ILE A 398 23.99 3.07 -32.81
C ILE A 398 25.50 2.82 -32.70
N ALA A 399 26.06 2.90 -31.50
CA ALA A 399 27.49 2.69 -31.28
C ALA A 399 27.93 1.26 -31.68
N ALA A 400 27.15 0.25 -31.31
CA ALA A 400 27.39 -1.13 -31.69
C ALA A 400 27.27 -1.34 -33.21
N GLY A 401 26.23 -0.75 -33.84
CA GLY A 401 26.02 -0.80 -35.29
C GLY A 401 27.17 -0.15 -36.06
N LEU A 402 27.65 1.01 -35.60
CA LEU A 402 28.85 1.66 -36.16
C LEU A 402 30.10 0.79 -35.96
N GLY A 403 30.28 0.20 -34.77
CA GLY A 403 31.41 -0.69 -34.47
C GLY A 403 31.42 -1.93 -35.36
N VAL A 404 30.30 -2.64 -35.48
CA VAL A 404 30.14 -3.81 -36.36
C VAL A 404 30.33 -3.40 -37.83
N GLY A 405 29.76 -2.27 -38.24
CA GLY A 405 29.94 -1.73 -39.58
C GLY A 405 31.40 -1.47 -39.94
N ILE A 406 32.18 -0.92 -39.00
CA ILE A 406 33.63 -0.72 -39.16
C ILE A 406 34.36 -2.06 -39.25
N VAL A 407 34.10 -3.00 -38.33
CA VAL A 407 34.78 -4.31 -38.29
C VAL A 407 34.49 -5.11 -39.57
N LEU A 408 33.22 -5.19 -39.98
CA LEU A 408 32.83 -5.86 -41.23
C LEU A 408 33.40 -5.15 -42.45
N GLY A 409 33.39 -3.81 -42.48
CA GLY A 409 34.00 -3.02 -43.55
C GLY A 409 35.50 -3.32 -43.70
N VAL A 410 36.23 -3.42 -42.58
CA VAL A 410 37.64 -3.84 -42.56
C VAL A 410 37.80 -5.30 -42.99
N ALA A 411 37.00 -6.23 -42.48
CA ALA A 411 37.09 -7.65 -42.81
C ALA A 411 36.81 -7.91 -44.30
N ILE A 412 35.74 -7.31 -44.85
CA ILE A 412 35.40 -7.40 -46.28
C ILE A 412 36.49 -6.76 -47.13
N SER A 413 37.04 -5.61 -46.71
CA SER A 413 38.18 -5.00 -47.40
C SER A 413 39.39 -5.94 -47.42
N GLN A 414 39.69 -6.62 -46.32
CA GLN A 414 40.81 -7.56 -46.23
C GLN A 414 40.59 -8.80 -47.09
N LEU A 415 39.38 -9.38 -47.07
CA LEU A 415 39.01 -10.53 -47.90
C LEU A 415 39.07 -10.20 -49.40
N ARG A 416 38.56 -9.02 -49.78
CA ARG A 416 38.59 -8.56 -51.18
C ARG A 416 40.00 -8.22 -51.64
N TYR A 417 40.81 -7.58 -50.79
CA TYR A 417 42.23 -7.36 -51.06
C TYR A 417 42.97 -8.68 -51.33
N ARG A 418 42.73 -9.72 -50.52
CA ARG A 418 43.29 -11.06 -50.75
C ARG A 418 42.78 -11.69 -52.05
N TYR A 419 41.49 -11.57 -52.34
CA TYR A 419 40.90 -12.10 -53.58
C TYR A 419 41.48 -11.44 -54.84
N ASP A 420 41.59 -10.10 -54.84
CA ASP A 420 42.15 -9.34 -55.96
C ASP A 420 43.65 -9.62 -56.13
N LEU A 421 44.42 -9.80 -55.04
CA LEU A 421 45.81 -10.27 -55.11
C LEU A 421 45.91 -11.66 -55.75
N CYS A 422 45.06 -12.61 -55.32
CA CYS A 422 45.02 -13.96 -55.90
C CYS A 422 44.67 -13.93 -57.39
N LYS A 423 43.72 -13.08 -57.80
CA LYS A 423 43.31 -12.93 -59.20
C LYS A 423 44.44 -12.33 -60.05
N PHE A 424 45.14 -11.31 -59.55
CA PHE A 424 46.27 -10.68 -60.25
C PHE A 424 47.48 -11.63 -60.39
N CYS A 425 47.74 -12.46 -59.38
CA CYS A 425 48.75 -13.52 -59.45
C CYS A 425 48.37 -14.60 -60.49
N ASN A 426 47.09 -14.99 -60.58
CA ASN A 426 46.63 -15.98 -61.56
C ASN A 426 46.65 -15.46 -63.01
N THR A 427 46.35 -14.18 -63.26
CA THR A 427 46.48 -13.61 -64.63
C THR A 427 47.93 -13.51 -65.09
N LYS A 428 48.90 -13.26 -64.19
CA LYS A 428 50.33 -13.33 -64.54
C LYS A 428 50.81 -14.75 -64.84
N LYS A 429 50.25 -15.77 -64.17
CA LYS A 429 50.56 -17.18 -64.43
C LYS A 429 49.99 -17.68 -65.76
N SER A 430 48.90 -17.07 -66.24
CA SER A 430 48.30 -17.38 -67.55
C SER A 430 49.03 -16.69 -68.71
N ALA A 431 49.72 -15.56 -68.47
CA ALA A 431 50.50 -14.87 -69.51
C ALA A 431 51.87 -15.52 -69.79
N SER A 432 52.35 -16.44 -68.94
CA SER A 432 53.63 -17.15 -69.13
C SER A 432 53.50 -18.56 -69.71
N ASN A 433 52.29 -18.99 -70.11
CA ASN A 433 52.01 -20.36 -70.57
C ASN A 433 51.41 -20.41 -71.99
N ILE A 434 51.58 -19.37 -72.81
CA ILE A 434 51.19 -19.39 -74.23
C ILE A 434 52.46 -19.45 -75.09
N ASP A 435 53.13 -20.59 -75.05
CA ASP A 435 54.08 -21.09 -76.06
C ASP A 435 54.23 -22.59 -75.80
N ASP A 436 53.16 -23.38 -76.03
CA ASP A 436 53.33 -24.80 -76.41
C ASP A 436 52.03 -25.39 -77.01
N LEU A 437 52.15 -25.74 -78.29
CA LEU A 437 51.54 -26.81 -79.12
C LEU A 437 50.45 -27.67 -78.45
N GLY A 438 49.31 -28.05 -79.05
CA GLY A 438 49.00 -28.44 -80.43
C GLY A 438 48.24 -29.78 -80.41
N ALA A 439 47.39 -30.05 -81.42
CA ALA A 439 46.72 -31.34 -81.77
C ALA A 439 45.59 -31.83 -80.82
N GLU A 440 44.32 -31.90 -81.21
CA GLU A 440 43.59 -32.79 -82.16
C GLU A 440 42.66 -33.76 -81.39
N ASP A 441 41.37 -33.65 -81.74
CA ASP A 441 40.35 -34.69 -81.93
C ASP A 441 39.86 -35.67 -80.83
N ALA A 442 38.53 -35.57 -80.66
CA ALA A 442 37.50 -36.63 -80.73
C ALA A 442 37.04 -37.41 -79.47
N ALA A 443 35.70 -37.42 -79.34
CA ALA A 443 34.82 -38.40 -78.68
C ALA A 443 34.92 -38.50 -77.14
N ASP A 444 33.91 -38.88 -76.35
CA ASP A 444 32.58 -39.43 -76.58
C ASP A 444 31.73 -39.22 -75.31
N ASN A 445 30.44 -39.52 -75.40
CA ASN A 445 29.46 -39.61 -74.30
C ASN A 445 29.94 -40.45 -73.08
N VAL A 446 29.39 -40.18 -71.88
CA VAL A 446 28.49 -41.09 -71.12
C VAL A 446 28.19 -40.56 -69.70
N ASP A 447 26.91 -40.75 -69.40
CA ASP A 447 26.11 -40.74 -68.17
C ASP A 447 26.70 -41.22 -66.82
N HIS A 448 25.93 -40.87 -65.76
CA HIS A 448 25.80 -41.58 -64.46
C HIS A 448 26.98 -41.50 -63.46
N LYS A 449 26.84 -41.47 -62.14
CA LYS A 449 25.77 -41.45 -61.10
C LYS A 449 26.52 -41.31 -59.75
N GLU A 450 25.81 -41.04 -58.65
CA GLU A 450 26.00 -41.61 -57.27
C GLU A 450 27.45 -41.87 -56.76
N GLN A 451 27.89 -41.54 -55.55
CA GLN A 451 27.22 -41.44 -54.24
C GLN A 451 28.34 -41.54 -53.17
N ASP A 452 28.10 -40.87 -52.03
CA ASP A 452 28.53 -41.15 -50.66
C ASP A 452 30.00 -41.24 -50.21
N ASP A 453 30.16 -40.68 -48.99
CA ASP A 453 31.01 -41.09 -47.86
C ASP A 453 32.53 -40.92 -48.00
N ALA A 454 33.31 -40.75 -46.94
CA ALA A 454 33.19 -40.29 -45.56
C ALA A 454 34.64 -40.41 -45.02
N ASN A 455 35.01 -39.56 -44.06
CA ASN A 455 36.07 -39.76 -43.08
C ASN A 455 37.53 -40.01 -43.54
N ASP A 456 38.40 -39.17 -42.99
CA ASP A 456 39.39 -39.53 -41.95
C ASP A 456 40.87 -39.25 -42.22
N HIS A 457 41.48 -38.81 -41.12
CA HIS A 457 42.88 -38.90 -40.69
C HIS A 457 44.02 -38.15 -41.40
N ASP A 458 44.55 -37.18 -40.64
CA ASP A 458 45.96 -36.96 -40.27
C ASP A 458 47.03 -37.82 -40.96
N VAL A 459 48.02 -37.17 -41.60
CA VAL A 459 49.43 -37.60 -41.56
C VAL A 459 50.37 -36.39 -41.70
N VAL A 460 51.36 -36.35 -40.81
CA VAL A 460 52.55 -35.49 -40.75
C VAL A 460 53.55 -35.83 -41.87
N HIS A 461 54.17 -34.82 -42.51
CA HIS A 461 55.55 -34.94 -42.99
C HIS A 461 56.26 -33.58 -43.17
N ASP A 462 57.40 -33.45 -42.48
CA ASP A 462 58.51 -32.53 -42.77
C ASP A 462 59.03 -32.70 -44.21
N ASN A 463 59.40 -31.61 -44.89
CA ASN A 463 60.81 -31.24 -45.12
C ASN A 463 60.99 -30.10 -46.14
N THR A 464 61.76 -29.11 -45.70
CA THR A 464 62.86 -28.39 -46.37
C THR A 464 62.79 -27.96 -47.84
N ASN A 465 63.26 -26.72 -48.03
CA ASN A 465 63.86 -26.12 -49.23
C ASN A 465 62.89 -25.66 -50.33
N ASN A 466 62.56 -24.36 -50.28
CA ASN A 466 62.77 -23.48 -51.43
C ASN A 466 62.68 -22.00 -51.01
N ASP A 467 63.84 -21.50 -50.58
CA ASP A 467 64.18 -20.09 -50.73
C ASP A 467 64.31 -19.78 -52.22
N ALA A 468 63.26 -19.22 -52.85
CA ALA A 468 63.38 -18.36 -54.05
C ALA A 468 62.03 -17.85 -54.59
N TYR A 469 61.11 -17.31 -53.79
CA TYR A 469 60.01 -16.45 -54.34
C TYR A 469 59.43 -15.45 -53.32
N ASN A 470 60.21 -15.06 -52.30
CA ASN A 470 59.78 -14.10 -51.27
C ASN A 470 60.12 -12.63 -51.61
N ASN A 471 59.75 -12.16 -52.81
CA ASN A 471 59.81 -10.72 -53.11
C ASN A 471 58.76 -10.31 -54.14
N CYS A 472 57.48 -10.40 -53.76
CA CYS A 472 56.44 -9.62 -54.40
C CYS A 472 56.17 -8.37 -53.54
N CYS A 473 56.95 -7.32 -53.78
CA CYS A 473 56.71 -5.96 -53.28
C CYS A 473 55.42 -5.36 -53.88
N CYS A 474 54.25 -5.91 -53.53
CA CYS A 474 52.94 -5.34 -53.91
C CYS A 474 52.20 -4.68 -52.73
N CYS A 475 52.88 -4.44 -51.61
CA CYS A 475 52.25 -4.05 -50.35
C CYS A 475 51.97 -2.56 -50.17
N ASN A 476 51.90 -1.72 -51.22
CA ASN A 476 51.62 -0.28 -51.00
C ASN A 476 50.76 0.41 -52.06
N CYS A 477 49.89 -0.34 -52.76
CA CYS A 477 48.86 0.27 -53.59
C CYS A 477 47.61 0.49 -52.73
N ASP A 478 47.32 1.74 -52.38
CA ASP A 478 46.04 2.15 -51.77
C ASP A 478 44.90 1.76 -52.72
N HIS A 479 44.24 0.63 -52.42
CA HIS A 479 43.19 0.09 -53.29
C HIS A 479 41.85 0.77 -52.95
N PRO A 480 41.16 1.40 -53.92
CA PRO A 480 39.90 2.13 -53.69
C PRO A 480 38.76 1.27 -53.10
N ALA A 481 38.88 -0.07 -53.21
CA ALA A 481 37.95 -1.03 -52.62
C ALA A 481 37.90 -0.99 -51.08
N ARG A 482 39.00 -0.58 -50.41
CA ARG A 482 39.05 -0.45 -48.94
C ARG A 482 38.15 0.69 -48.45
N ASN A 483 38.17 1.82 -49.15
CA ASN A 483 37.34 2.97 -48.83
C ASN A 483 35.86 2.68 -49.09
N TRP A 484 35.54 1.84 -50.08
CA TRP A 484 34.16 1.46 -50.40
C TRP A 484 33.54 0.51 -49.36
N GLY A 485 34.27 -0.52 -48.91
CA GLY A 485 33.77 -1.44 -47.87
C GLY A 485 33.53 -0.75 -46.52
N ILE A 486 34.45 0.13 -46.11
CA ILE A 486 34.28 0.97 -44.92
C ILE A 486 33.09 1.93 -45.11
N GLY A 487 32.98 2.56 -46.28
CA GLY A 487 31.86 3.45 -46.61
C GLY A 487 30.49 2.78 -46.53
N CYS A 488 30.34 1.57 -47.09
CA CYS A 488 29.09 0.81 -47.00
C CYS A 488 28.77 0.34 -45.59
N GLY A 489 29.76 -0.15 -44.84
CA GLY A 489 29.58 -0.57 -43.44
C GLY A 489 29.12 0.60 -42.55
N VAL A 490 29.76 1.77 -42.71
CA VAL A 490 29.34 3.00 -42.03
C VAL A 490 27.93 3.41 -42.46
N PHE A 491 27.61 3.36 -43.75
CA PHE A 491 26.29 3.73 -44.26
C PHE A 491 25.16 2.85 -43.72
N PHE A 492 25.33 1.52 -43.69
CA PHE A 492 24.33 0.62 -43.10
C PHE A 492 24.23 0.78 -41.59
N GLY A 493 25.36 1.00 -40.89
CA GLY A 493 25.36 1.33 -39.47
C GLY A 493 24.58 2.63 -39.18
N ILE A 494 24.73 3.65 -40.03
CA ILE A 494 23.96 4.89 -39.95
C ILE A 494 22.47 4.63 -40.22
N ILE A 495 22.10 3.88 -41.24
CA ILE A 495 20.68 3.58 -41.54
C ILE A 495 20.03 2.84 -40.37
N ALA A 496 20.65 1.77 -39.88
CA ALA A 496 20.14 1.02 -38.74
C ALA A 496 20.01 1.95 -37.52
N GLY A 497 21.03 2.76 -37.25
CA GLY A 497 21.00 3.76 -36.19
C GLY A 497 19.87 4.77 -36.33
N VAL A 498 19.61 5.30 -37.52
CA VAL A 498 18.54 6.27 -37.79
C VAL A 498 17.17 5.64 -37.66
N VAL A 499 16.96 4.42 -38.17
CA VAL A 499 15.67 3.71 -38.05
C VAL A 499 15.37 3.42 -36.59
N THR A 500 16.34 2.84 -35.86
CA THR A 500 16.24 2.59 -34.43
C THR A 500 16.00 3.90 -33.66
N ALA A 501 16.78 4.95 -33.90
CA ALA A 501 16.58 6.25 -33.27
C ALA A 501 15.22 6.88 -33.57
N THR A 502 14.66 6.64 -34.76
CA THR A 502 13.34 7.17 -35.14
C THR A 502 12.24 6.46 -34.36
N PHE A 503 12.21 5.13 -34.34
CA PHE A 503 11.17 4.38 -33.63
C PHE A 503 11.22 4.60 -32.12
N TYR A 504 12.42 4.52 -31.53
CA TYR A 504 12.58 4.70 -30.09
C TYR A 504 12.53 6.18 -29.68
N GLY A 505 13.03 7.08 -30.52
CA GLY A 505 12.98 8.53 -30.28
C GLY A 505 11.56 9.07 -30.35
N LEU A 506 10.75 8.64 -31.32
CA LEU A 506 9.32 8.97 -31.35
C LEU A 506 8.61 8.38 -30.13
N GLY A 507 8.91 7.14 -29.75
CA GLY A 507 8.38 6.54 -28.52
C GLY A 507 8.70 7.36 -27.27
N SER A 508 9.94 7.86 -27.14
CA SER A 508 10.36 8.68 -25.99
C SER A 508 9.67 10.04 -25.87
N ILE A 509 9.07 10.54 -26.95
CA ILE A 509 8.33 11.82 -26.95
C ILE A 509 6.84 11.57 -26.79
N ILE A 510 6.31 10.54 -27.48
CA ILE A 510 4.88 10.24 -27.48
C ILE A 510 4.42 9.71 -26.13
N VAL A 511 5.16 8.78 -25.50
CA VAL A 511 4.72 8.13 -24.25
C VAL A 511 4.54 9.13 -23.09
N PRO A 512 5.49 10.04 -22.80
CA PRO A 512 5.27 11.07 -21.78
C PRO A 512 4.09 12.00 -22.09
N SER A 513 3.88 12.37 -23.36
CA SER A 513 2.75 13.22 -23.75
C SER A 513 1.42 12.51 -23.51
N VAL A 514 1.29 11.25 -23.95
CA VAL A 514 0.05 10.46 -23.76
C VAL A 514 -0.24 10.25 -22.27
N TYR A 515 0.80 10.02 -21.46
CA TYR A 515 0.66 9.92 -20.02
C TYR A 515 0.16 11.24 -19.40
N ASP A 516 0.84 12.36 -19.70
CA ASP A 516 0.48 13.68 -19.19
C ASP A 516 -0.94 14.09 -19.65
N ASP A 517 -1.31 13.81 -20.91
CA ASP A 517 -2.66 14.06 -21.47
C ASP A 517 -3.74 13.22 -20.76
N SER A 518 -3.44 11.96 -20.43
CA SER A 518 -4.37 11.07 -19.71
C SER A 518 -4.57 11.54 -18.26
N VAL A 519 -3.49 12.00 -17.61
CA VAL A 519 -3.54 12.60 -16.27
C VAL A 519 -4.39 13.88 -16.28
N ASP A 520 -4.24 14.73 -17.30
CA ASP A 520 -5.07 15.93 -17.44
C ASP A 520 -6.55 15.59 -17.73
N GLN A 521 -6.81 14.57 -18.54
CA GLN A 521 -8.17 14.12 -18.82
C GLN A 521 -8.91 13.67 -17.56
N ILE A 522 -8.26 12.88 -16.70
CA ILE A 522 -8.82 12.47 -15.40
C ILE A 522 -8.98 13.70 -14.49
N TYR A 523 -7.97 14.58 -14.44
CA TYR A 523 -8.02 15.79 -13.63
C TYR A 523 -9.19 16.72 -13.99
N LYS A 524 -9.59 16.76 -15.25
CA LYS A 524 -10.73 17.55 -15.74
C LYS A 524 -12.08 16.90 -15.49
N ASN A 525 -12.12 15.60 -15.32
CA ASN A 525 -13.37 14.86 -15.22
C ASN A 525 -14.00 15.01 -13.82
N PRO A 526 -15.17 15.67 -13.68
CA PRO A 526 -15.80 15.89 -12.39
C PRO A 526 -16.34 14.61 -11.75
N HIS A 527 -16.45 13.50 -12.49
CA HIS A 527 -16.86 12.23 -11.90
C HIS A 527 -15.85 11.71 -10.85
N PHE A 528 -14.55 11.95 -11.03
CA PHE A 528 -13.53 11.54 -10.06
C PHE A 528 -13.49 12.40 -8.79
N ASP A 529 -14.28 13.48 -8.75
CA ASP A 529 -14.27 14.39 -7.62
C ASP A 529 -14.87 13.77 -6.35
N ASN A 530 -15.88 12.92 -6.49
CA ASN A 530 -16.62 12.35 -5.37
C ASN A 530 -15.96 11.08 -4.78
N PHE A 531 -14.70 10.82 -5.13
CA PHE A 531 -13.89 9.72 -4.59
C PHE A 531 -13.36 10.04 -3.18
N ALA A 532 -13.26 11.33 -2.83
CA ALA A 532 -12.94 11.80 -1.49
C ALA A 532 -14.21 12.27 -0.77
N VAL A 533 -14.25 12.16 0.56
CA VAL A 533 -15.45 12.51 1.33
C VAL A 533 -15.35 13.96 1.81
N CYS A 534 -16.30 14.78 1.38
CA CYS A 534 -16.43 16.14 1.88
C CYS A 534 -16.68 16.15 3.39
N SER A 535 -15.98 17.00 4.15
CA SER A 535 -16.19 17.10 5.61
C SER A 535 -17.59 17.57 6.01
N GLN A 536 -18.42 18.03 5.08
CA GLN A 536 -19.81 18.47 5.34
C GLN A 536 -20.86 17.54 4.75
N TRP A 537 -20.44 16.41 4.17
CA TRP A 537 -21.35 15.42 3.60
C TRP A 537 -22.27 14.83 4.68
N PRO A 538 -23.56 14.54 4.41
CA PRO A 538 -24.30 14.77 3.15
C PRO A 538 -25.00 16.15 3.14
N ASN A 539 -24.88 16.92 4.22
CA ASN A 539 -25.82 17.99 4.53
C ASN A 539 -25.58 19.28 3.73
N LEU A 540 -24.33 19.55 3.33
CA LEU A 540 -23.97 20.77 2.61
C LEU A 540 -22.97 20.48 1.48
N PRO A 541 -23.02 21.26 0.38
CA PRO A 541 -21.97 21.21 -0.62
C PRO A 541 -20.64 21.65 0.03
N CYS A 542 -19.55 21.01 -0.40
CA CYS A 542 -18.22 21.44 -0.01
C CYS A 542 -17.93 22.83 -0.59
N THR A 543 -17.37 23.68 0.27
CA THR A 543 -16.95 25.04 -0.04
C THR A 543 -15.45 25.15 0.16
N GLN A 544 -14.90 26.33 -0.14
CA GLN A 544 -13.50 26.60 0.13
C GLN A 544 -13.14 26.54 1.62
N GLU A 545 -14.14 26.52 2.53
CA GLU A 545 -13.96 26.45 3.98
C GLU A 545 -13.91 25.03 4.56
N ASP A 546 -13.92 24.04 3.68
CA ASP A 546 -13.99 22.62 4.03
C ASP A 546 -12.76 21.87 3.53
N ALA A 547 -12.52 20.72 4.15
CA ALA A 547 -11.50 19.79 3.76
C ALA A 547 -12.16 18.51 3.25
N TYR A 548 -11.39 17.77 2.45
CA TYR A 548 -11.77 16.42 2.09
C TYR A 548 -11.05 15.42 3.00
N LEU A 549 -11.77 14.37 3.34
CA LEU A 549 -11.27 13.23 4.08
C LEU A 549 -10.98 12.09 3.09
N MET A 550 -9.85 11.44 3.31
CA MET A 550 -9.38 10.27 2.61
C MET A 550 -9.09 9.15 3.62
N ASP A 551 -8.87 7.95 3.11
CA ASP A 551 -8.61 6.77 3.92
C ASP A 551 -7.39 6.94 4.85
N GLY A 552 -7.50 6.46 6.09
CA GLY A 552 -6.44 6.62 7.09
C GLY A 552 -5.15 5.87 6.77
N TRP A 553 -5.14 4.96 5.80
CA TRP A 553 -3.93 4.21 5.47
C TRP A 553 -2.80 5.11 4.94
N PHE A 554 -3.13 6.30 4.44
CA PHE A 554 -2.19 7.30 3.98
C PHE A 554 -1.42 8.00 5.11
N VAL A 555 -1.79 7.76 6.36
CA VAL A 555 -1.19 8.43 7.53
C VAL A 555 -0.72 7.46 8.59
N ASP A 556 -1.49 6.41 8.89
CA ASP A 556 -1.15 5.43 9.94
C ASP A 556 -1.91 4.11 9.72
N ASN A 557 -1.30 3.11 9.09
CA ASN A 557 -1.92 1.78 8.94
C ASN A 557 -1.11 0.77 9.76
N PRO A 558 -1.63 0.17 10.86
CA PRO A 558 -3.05 0.07 11.33
C PRO A 558 -3.54 1.04 12.44
N ALA A 559 -3.29 2.35 12.38
CA ALA A 559 -3.75 3.31 13.40
C ALA A 559 -3.12 3.12 14.80
N LEU A 560 -1.89 2.59 14.87
CA LEU A 560 -1.23 2.24 16.13
C LEU A 560 -0.74 3.47 16.93
N PRO A 561 0.09 4.36 16.37
CA PRO A 561 0.48 5.63 16.99
C PRO A 561 -0.65 6.42 17.63
N ILE A 562 -1.79 6.59 16.93
CA ILE A 562 -2.91 7.39 17.45
C ILE A 562 -3.55 6.72 18.66
N ASN A 563 -3.75 5.41 18.60
CA ASN A 563 -4.32 4.64 19.70
C ASN A 563 -3.40 4.67 20.94
N ILE A 564 -2.09 4.50 20.75
CA ILE A 564 -1.12 4.62 21.85
C ILE A 564 -1.15 6.02 22.46
N GLY A 565 -1.14 7.08 21.63
CA GLY A 565 -1.19 8.46 22.12
C GLY A 565 -2.47 8.77 22.90
N HIS A 566 -3.63 8.34 22.40
CA HIS A 566 -4.92 8.48 23.07
C HIS A 566 -4.96 7.73 24.42
N ILE A 567 -4.49 6.49 24.44
CA ILE A 567 -4.49 5.67 25.67
C ILE A 567 -3.50 6.20 26.70
N GLN A 568 -2.33 6.69 26.28
CA GLN A 568 -1.37 7.34 27.16
C GLN A 568 -2.00 8.48 27.95
N ASP A 569 -2.83 9.31 27.32
CA ASP A 569 -3.50 10.42 28.01
C ASP A 569 -4.42 9.95 29.14
N LYS A 570 -4.96 8.74 29.03
CA LYS A 570 -5.87 8.17 30.03
C LYS A 570 -5.16 7.46 31.18
N ILE A 571 -4.19 6.61 30.85
CA ILE A 571 -3.57 5.70 31.84
C ILE A 571 -2.21 6.19 32.33
N GLY A 572 -1.65 7.22 31.69
CA GLY A 572 -0.27 7.66 31.93
C GLY A 572 0.76 6.74 31.27
N LEU A 573 2.00 6.78 31.77
CA LEU A 573 3.16 6.09 31.16
C LEU A 573 3.69 4.91 32.00
N ASN A 574 3.14 4.71 33.20
CA ASN A 574 3.68 3.76 34.18
C ASN A 574 3.24 2.30 33.92
N GLU A 575 2.25 2.10 33.06
CA GLU A 575 1.68 0.78 32.79
C GLU A 575 2.09 0.30 31.40
N THR A 576 2.36 -0.99 31.28
CA THR A 576 2.61 -1.61 29.97
C THR A 576 1.31 -1.62 29.15
N ILE A 577 1.40 -1.18 27.91
CA ILE A 577 0.32 -1.36 26.92
C ILE A 577 0.54 -2.68 26.20
N LYS A 578 -0.52 -3.45 26.02
CA LYS A 578 -0.53 -4.65 25.18
C LYS A 578 -1.40 -4.41 23.97
N VAL A 579 -0.94 -4.79 22.78
CA VAL A 579 -1.68 -4.59 21.54
C VAL A 579 -1.82 -5.91 20.79
N LEU A 580 -3.05 -6.27 20.43
CA LEU A 580 -3.30 -7.23 19.35
C LEU A 580 -3.33 -6.42 18.06
N LEU A 581 -2.37 -6.69 17.16
CA LEU A 581 -2.17 -5.92 15.94
C LEU A 581 -2.54 -6.78 14.73
N SER A 582 -3.71 -6.59 14.14
CA SER A 582 -4.17 -7.40 13.00
C SER A 582 -3.77 -6.79 11.66
N ASN A 583 -2.99 -7.54 10.88
CA ASN A 583 -2.65 -7.23 9.51
C ASN A 583 -3.52 -8.02 8.52
N CYS A 584 -4.24 -7.27 7.71
CA CYS A 584 -5.23 -7.75 6.76
C CYS A 584 -5.02 -7.14 5.36
N ASN A 585 -3.84 -6.57 5.09
CA ASN A 585 -3.56 -5.80 3.87
C ASN A 585 -3.07 -6.59 2.66
N ASP A 586 -2.28 -7.65 2.82
CA ASP A 586 -1.92 -8.58 1.75
C ASP A 586 -1.16 -9.80 2.30
N VAL A 587 -0.78 -10.71 1.40
CA VAL A 587 0.24 -11.72 1.69
C VAL A 587 1.54 -11.03 2.15
N TRP A 588 2.16 -11.57 3.20
CA TRP A 588 3.43 -11.06 3.71
C TRP A 588 4.62 -11.42 2.80
N ASP A 589 4.75 -10.77 1.64
CA ASP A 589 5.84 -11.02 0.68
C ASP A 589 6.55 -9.75 0.19
N SER A 590 5.93 -8.58 0.31
CA SER A 590 6.43 -7.32 -0.26
C SER A 590 7.18 -6.42 0.73
N GLU A 591 8.01 -5.51 0.19
CA GLU A 591 8.66 -4.46 0.99
C GLU A 591 7.62 -3.51 1.59
N TRP A 592 6.52 -3.24 0.87
CA TRP A 592 5.42 -2.39 1.33
C TRP A 592 4.72 -2.95 2.57
N ASN A 593 4.47 -4.26 2.62
CA ASN A 593 3.86 -4.90 3.80
C ASN A 593 4.75 -4.76 5.03
N ARG A 594 6.06 -4.96 4.88
CA ARG A 594 7.02 -4.80 5.97
C ARG A 594 7.13 -3.33 6.41
N ALA A 595 7.21 -2.40 5.45
CA ALA A 595 7.40 -0.97 5.71
C ALA A 595 6.33 -0.39 6.64
N GLN A 596 5.08 -0.85 6.56
CA GLN A 596 3.99 -0.38 7.43
C GLN A 596 4.27 -0.61 8.92
N TYR A 597 4.90 -1.73 9.28
CA TYR A 597 5.24 -2.04 10.67
C TYR A 597 6.62 -1.51 11.06
N LEU A 598 7.58 -1.58 10.13
CA LEU A 598 8.92 -1.03 10.36
C LEU A 598 8.89 0.48 10.59
N ALA A 599 7.89 1.20 10.05
CA ALA A 599 7.74 2.64 10.24
C ALA A 599 7.54 3.04 11.70
N TYR A 600 7.08 2.13 12.57
CA TYR A 600 6.93 2.37 14.01
C TYR A 600 8.26 2.34 14.78
N PHE A 601 9.30 1.73 14.21
CA PHE A 601 10.62 1.54 14.81
C PHE A 601 11.66 2.42 14.14
N GLU A 602 12.85 2.55 14.73
CA GLU A 602 13.99 3.05 13.95
C GLU A 602 14.32 2.03 12.85
N THR A 603 14.41 2.46 11.60
CA THR A 603 14.70 1.58 10.46
C THR A 603 15.47 2.30 9.36
N TYR A 604 15.81 1.63 8.27
CA TYR A 604 16.68 2.19 7.24
C TYR A 604 16.08 3.38 6.49
N PHE A 605 14.75 3.40 6.27
CA PHE A 605 14.08 4.45 5.50
C PHE A 605 13.61 5.65 6.33
N ASN A 606 13.54 5.54 7.66
CA ASN A 606 13.27 6.69 8.55
C ASN A 606 14.50 7.14 9.34
N LYS A 607 15.68 6.55 9.07
CA LYS A 607 16.93 6.91 9.73
C LYS A 607 17.25 8.40 9.55
N GLY A 608 17.38 9.10 10.67
CA GLY A 608 17.69 10.54 10.69
C GLY A 608 16.48 11.44 10.40
N ILE A 609 15.28 10.88 10.30
CA ILE A 609 14.02 11.61 10.28
C ILE A 609 13.50 11.66 11.71
N ALA A 610 13.17 12.86 12.21
CA ALA A 610 12.61 12.95 13.56
C ALA A 610 11.20 12.31 13.61
N PRO A 611 10.78 11.73 14.74
CA PRO A 611 9.39 11.29 14.93
C PRO A 611 8.39 12.39 14.59
N GLY A 612 7.37 12.05 13.82
CA GLY A 612 6.41 12.99 13.27
C GLY A 612 6.87 13.64 11.98
N ASP A 613 8.16 13.94 11.75
CA ASP A 613 8.61 14.59 10.50
C ASP A 613 8.28 13.77 9.24
N TYR A 614 8.35 14.40 8.06
CA TYR A 614 7.94 13.74 6.83
C TYR A 614 8.88 12.60 6.42
N SER A 615 8.29 11.48 6.04
CA SER A 615 9.00 10.28 5.60
C SER A 615 8.38 9.67 4.35
N TRP A 616 9.21 9.02 3.54
CA TRP A 616 8.79 8.28 2.35
C TRP A 616 9.19 6.82 2.53
N GLY A 617 8.26 6.03 3.07
CA GLY A 617 8.44 4.59 3.20
C GLY A 617 8.47 3.88 1.84
N PRO A 618 9.13 2.73 1.75
CA PRO A 618 9.10 1.88 0.56
C PRO A 618 7.66 1.54 0.14
N GLY A 619 7.36 1.71 -1.14
CA GLY A 619 6.03 1.45 -1.70
C GLY A 619 4.98 2.51 -1.37
N TRP A 620 5.30 3.55 -0.61
CA TRP A 620 4.41 4.69 -0.43
C TRP A 620 4.49 5.61 -1.64
N PHE A 621 3.35 6.15 -2.05
CA PHE A 621 3.27 7.07 -3.17
C PHE A 621 2.91 8.49 -2.79
N ILE A 622 2.52 8.68 -1.53
CA ILE A 622 2.36 9.97 -0.88
C ILE A 622 3.27 9.92 0.36
N PRO A 623 4.08 10.95 0.63
CA PRO A 623 4.83 11.03 1.87
C PRO A 623 3.87 11.09 3.05
N SER A 624 4.26 10.61 4.22
CA SER A 624 3.44 10.68 5.43
C SER A 624 4.26 11.22 6.60
N ARG A 625 3.59 11.61 7.68
CA ARG A 625 4.26 11.92 8.94
C ARG A 625 4.93 10.64 9.45
N SER A 626 6.15 10.75 9.95
CA SER A 626 6.94 9.62 10.45
C SER A 626 6.18 9.00 11.60
N GLN A 627 5.75 7.77 11.40
CA GLN A 627 5.01 6.97 12.37
C GLN A 627 5.93 6.40 13.47
N GLN A 628 7.22 6.75 13.47
CA GLN A 628 8.16 6.21 14.44
C GLN A 628 7.71 6.58 15.85
N ILE A 629 7.42 5.56 16.65
CA ILE A 629 6.99 5.70 18.04
C ILE A 629 7.83 4.84 18.98
N PHE A 630 8.71 3.98 18.47
CA PHE A 630 9.61 3.14 19.27
C PHE A 630 11.08 3.50 19.07
N SER A 631 11.84 3.42 20.16
CA SER A 631 13.29 3.68 20.18
C SER A 631 14.13 2.55 19.58
N GLU A 632 13.56 1.35 19.51
CA GLU A 632 14.22 0.13 19.08
C GLU A 632 14.40 0.12 17.56
N TYR A 633 15.50 -0.49 17.10
CA TYR A 633 15.76 -0.70 15.68
C TYR A 633 15.14 -2.00 15.20
N LEU A 634 14.46 -1.95 14.05
CA LEU A 634 13.93 -3.13 13.37
C LEU A 634 14.14 -2.99 11.85
N ASP A 635 14.69 -4.01 11.23
CA ASP A 635 14.85 -4.11 9.79
C ASP A 635 13.98 -5.24 9.20
N PRO A 636 13.86 -5.36 7.87
CA PRO A 636 13.06 -6.41 7.24
C PRO A 636 13.45 -7.83 7.69
N ALA A 637 14.74 -8.11 7.84
CA ALA A 637 15.23 -9.43 8.21
C ALA A 637 14.91 -9.77 9.67
N GLY A 638 15.03 -8.80 10.57
CA GLY A 638 14.67 -8.92 11.97
C GLY A 638 13.17 -9.15 12.15
N LEU A 639 12.34 -8.41 11.42
CA LEU A 639 10.88 -8.62 11.46
C LEU A 639 10.50 -10.00 10.89
N ASP A 640 11.05 -10.40 9.75
CA ASP A 640 10.79 -11.71 9.16
C ASP A 640 11.26 -12.87 10.06
N ALA A 641 12.36 -12.68 10.81
CA ALA A 641 12.86 -13.67 11.76
C ALA A 641 11.97 -13.86 12.99
N LEU A 642 11.08 -12.91 13.29
CA LEU A 642 10.11 -12.99 14.38
C LEU A 642 8.78 -13.63 13.95
N LEU A 643 8.57 -13.84 12.64
CA LEU A 643 7.35 -14.44 12.14
C LEU A 643 7.33 -15.94 12.39
N GLU A 644 6.30 -16.37 13.11
CA GLU A 644 6.04 -17.76 13.41
C GLU A 644 4.76 -18.18 12.68
N PRO A 645 4.81 -19.18 11.78
CA PRO A 645 3.62 -19.67 11.09
C PRO A 645 2.64 -20.31 12.08
N ILE A 646 1.36 -20.24 11.76
CA ILE A 646 0.28 -21.00 12.42
C ILE A 646 0.04 -22.26 11.60
N ALA A 647 0.12 -23.43 12.24
CA ALA A 647 -0.05 -24.72 11.59
C ALA A 647 -1.39 -24.81 10.83
N ASP A 648 -1.36 -25.50 9.69
CA ASP A 648 -2.54 -25.74 8.84
C ASP A 648 -3.27 -24.45 8.37
N SER A 649 -2.57 -23.32 8.34
CA SER A 649 -3.08 -22.04 7.84
C SER A 649 -2.01 -21.26 7.08
N ASN A 650 -2.42 -20.16 6.42
CA ASN A 650 -1.48 -19.20 5.85
C ASN A 650 -1.05 -18.13 6.88
N MET A 651 -1.64 -18.13 8.07
CA MET A 651 -1.44 -17.07 9.05
C MET A 651 -0.06 -17.17 9.68
N THR A 652 0.46 -16.02 10.11
CA THR A 652 1.70 -15.93 10.89
C THR A 652 1.48 -14.97 12.04
N THR A 653 2.18 -15.18 13.16
CA THR A 653 2.23 -14.18 14.23
C THR A 653 3.66 -13.73 14.49
N ALA A 654 3.84 -12.53 15.04
CA ALA A 654 5.13 -12.10 15.60
C ALA A 654 4.91 -11.40 16.94
N LEU A 655 5.81 -11.66 17.90
CA LEU A 655 5.86 -10.91 19.14
C LEU A 655 6.84 -9.74 18.98
N LEU A 656 6.31 -8.53 19.04
CA LEU A 656 7.07 -7.29 18.97
C LEU A 656 7.02 -6.59 20.33
N GLN A 657 8.04 -5.79 20.63
CA GLN A 657 8.06 -4.95 21.80
C GLN A 657 8.80 -3.65 21.49
N GLY A 658 8.39 -2.57 22.12
CA GLY A 658 9.03 -1.27 21.96
C GLY A 658 8.85 -0.39 23.18
N THR A 659 9.73 0.60 23.31
CA THR A 659 9.66 1.66 24.31
C THR A 659 9.32 2.94 23.58
N THR A 660 8.23 3.60 23.98
CA THR A 660 7.75 4.77 23.27
C THR A 660 8.79 5.90 23.27
N ILE A 661 8.84 6.66 22.19
CA ILE A 661 9.54 7.94 22.07
C ILE A 661 8.53 9.06 21.80
N ASP A 662 8.93 10.31 22.01
CA ASP A 662 8.06 11.45 21.74
C ASP A 662 7.77 11.53 20.23
N ASN A 663 6.49 11.48 19.88
CA ASN A 663 6.01 11.74 18.53
C ASN A 663 4.81 12.71 18.61
N PRO A 664 5.05 14.02 18.43
CA PRO A 664 4.03 15.02 18.65
C PRO A 664 2.88 15.00 17.64
N SER A 665 3.12 14.45 16.44
CA SER A 665 2.08 14.33 15.40
C SER A 665 1.00 13.32 15.76
N TYR A 666 1.30 12.38 16.65
CA TYR A 666 0.37 11.36 17.13
C TYR A 666 0.12 11.46 18.63
N ASN A 667 0.59 12.53 19.28
CA ASN A 667 0.50 12.73 20.73
C ASN A 667 1.09 11.55 21.55
N VAL A 668 2.12 10.88 21.02
CA VAL A 668 2.83 9.83 21.75
C VAL A 668 3.93 10.47 22.59
N ARG A 669 4.03 10.04 23.84
CA ARG A 669 5.01 10.49 24.83
C ARG A 669 6.02 9.37 25.13
N ALA A 670 7.26 9.76 25.36
CA ALA A 670 8.36 8.84 25.59
C ALA A 670 8.27 8.06 26.91
N GLY A 671 8.78 6.83 26.91
CA GLY A 671 9.11 6.07 28.11
C GLY A 671 8.11 4.98 28.53
N GLN A 672 7.04 4.75 27.76
CA GLN A 672 6.10 3.67 28.04
C GLN A 672 6.48 2.39 27.30
N ARG A 673 6.39 1.24 27.99
CA ARG A 673 6.60 -0.06 27.36
C ARG A 673 5.34 -0.51 26.64
N VAL A 674 5.50 -0.98 25.41
CA VAL A 674 4.43 -1.56 24.59
C VAL A 674 4.85 -2.96 24.15
N GLU A 675 3.97 -3.93 24.37
CA GLU A 675 4.09 -5.29 23.85
C GLU A 675 3.02 -5.49 22.78
N MET A 676 3.37 -6.10 21.65
CA MET A 676 2.45 -6.28 20.54
C MET A 676 2.51 -7.70 20.02
N LEU A 677 1.34 -8.31 19.81
CA LEU A 677 1.20 -9.54 19.07
C LEU A 677 0.65 -9.20 17.68
N LEU A 678 1.53 -9.24 16.68
CA LEU A 678 1.15 -9.09 15.27
C LEU A 678 0.46 -10.37 14.79
N LEU A 679 -0.71 -10.22 14.19
CA LEU A 679 -1.54 -11.28 13.62
C LEU A 679 -1.68 -11.03 12.11
N ASN A 680 -0.94 -11.77 11.27
CA ASN A 680 -1.05 -11.62 9.82
C ASN A 680 -2.02 -12.67 9.26
N ALA A 681 -3.07 -12.22 8.57
CA ALA A 681 -4.01 -13.11 7.89
C ALA A 681 -3.39 -13.80 6.65
N ASN A 682 -2.46 -13.12 5.95
CA ASN A 682 -1.78 -13.59 4.73
C ASN A 682 -2.73 -14.15 3.65
N ALA A 683 -3.95 -13.63 3.58
CA ALA A 683 -4.92 -14.09 2.60
C ALA A 683 -4.70 -13.37 1.26
N ASN A 684 -4.46 -14.17 0.22
CA ASN A 684 -4.36 -13.72 -1.16
C ASN A 684 -5.76 -13.49 -1.76
N ILE A 685 -6.47 -12.52 -1.21
CA ILE A 685 -7.82 -12.10 -1.62
C ILE A 685 -7.75 -10.60 -1.91
N THR A 686 -8.28 -10.14 -3.03
CA THR A 686 -8.25 -8.70 -3.35
C THR A 686 -8.88 -7.84 -2.25
N THR A 687 -8.34 -6.64 -2.04
CA THR A 687 -8.96 -5.60 -1.20
C THR A 687 -10.25 -5.06 -1.81
N TYR A 688 -10.38 -5.14 -3.14
CA TYR A 688 -11.44 -4.52 -3.93
C TYR A 688 -12.38 -5.59 -4.47
N VAL A 689 -13.38 -5.95 -3.68
CA VAL A 689 -14.42 -6.88 -4.13
C VAL A 689 -15.56 -6.03 -4.66
N ILE A 690 -15.56 -5.74 -5.96
CA ILE A 690 -16.49 -4.81 -6.60
C ILE A 690 -17.24 -5.50 -7.74
N GLY A 691 -18.56 -5.35 -7.76
CA GLY A 691 -19.42 -5.89 -8.81
C GLY A 691 -19.66 -7.40 -8.68
N ARG A 692 -20.68 -7.88 -9.40
CA ARG A 692 -21.20 -9.25 -9.22
C ARG A 692 -20.15 -10.34 -9.38
N THR A 693 -19.34 -10.27 -10.43
CA THR A 693 -18.31 -11.30 -10.70
C THR A 693 -17.28 -11.39 -9.59
N ALA A 694 -16.80 -10.25 -9.06
CA ALA A 694 -15.84 -10.26 -7.95
C ALA A 694 -16.51 -10.80 -6.68
N ILE A 695 -17.75 -10.39 -6.40
CA ILE A 695 -18.51 -10.89 -5.25
C ILE A 695 -18.69 -12.40 -5.32
N GLU A 696 -19.16 -12.95 -6.44
CA GLU A 696 -19.30 -14.40 -6.63
C GLU A 696 -17.96 -15.13 -6.47
N THR A 697 -16.88 -14.54 -6.98
CA THR A 697 -15.54 -15.12 -6.92
C THR A 697 -14.97 -15.13 -5.49
N TYR A 698 -15.16 -14.05 -4.74
CA TYR A 698 -14.47 -13.84 -3.46
C TYR A 698 -15.34 -14.03 -2.22
N THR A 699 -16.66 -14.22 -2.34
CA THR A 699 -17.54 -14.47 -1.19
C THR A 699 -17.08 -15.68 -0.37
N GLN A 700 -16.91 -16.84 -0.99
CA GLN A 700 -16.48 -18.03 -0.26
C GLN A 700 -15.05 -17.91 0.27
N PRO A 701 -14.04 -17.43 -0.50
CA PRO A 701 -12.71 -17.16 0.05
C PRO A 701 -12.70 -16.24 1.29
N LEU A 702 -13.51 -15.18 1.30
CA LEU A 702 -13.62 -14.28 2.46
C LEU A 702 -14.27 -14.98 3.67
N ALA A 703 -15.33 -15.74 3.43
CA ALA A 703 -16.01 -16.52 4.47
C ALA A 703 -15.09 -17.61 5.06
N ASP A 704 -14.32 -18.29 4.21
CA ASP A 704 -13.35 -19.32 4.61
C ASP A 704 -12.22 -18.70 5.42
N MET A 705 -11.71 -17.54 5.02
CA MET A 705 -10.71 -16.80 5.79
C MET A 705 -11.22 -16.45 7.20
N ALA A 706 -12.42 -15.86 7.31
CA ALA A 706 -13.00 -15.49 8.60
C ALA A 706 -13.21 -16.72 9.50
N SER A 707 -13.74 -17.80 8.94
CA SER A 707 -13.95 -19.08 9.64
C SER A 707 -12.63 -19.72 10.07
N ASN A 708 -11.61 -19.73 9.21
CA ASN A 708 -10.31 -20.32 9.51
C ASN A 708 -9.58 -19.56 10.63
N ILE A 709 -9.69 -18.22 10.66
CA ILE A 709 -9.20 -17.41 11.79
C ILE A 709 -9.93 -17.84 13.06
N ALA A 710 -11.27 -17.89 13.03
CA ALA A 710 -12.09 -18.25 14.19
C ALA A 710 -11.87 -19.71 14.66
N ALA A 711 -11.51 -20.63 13.77
CA ALA A 711 -11.31 -22.05 14.06
C ALA A 711 -9.89 -22.41 14.54
N SER A 712 -8.96 -21.45 14.53
CA SER A 712 -7.54 -21.74 14.73
C SER A 712 -7.17 -21.85 16.21
N ASP A 713 -7.14 -23.08 16.73
CA ASP A 713 -6.73 -23.41 18.11
C ASP A 713 -5.34 -22.86 18.47
N GLU A 714 -4.36 -22.98 17.57
CA GLU A 714 -2.99 -22.50 17.85
C GLU A 714 -2.96 -20.97 18.01
N LEU A 715 -3.62 -20.25 17.11
CA LEU A 715 -3.77 -18.80 17.19
C LEU A 715 -4.50 -18.37 18.49
N LEU A 716 -5.56 -19.10 18.86
CA LEU A 716 -6.30 -18.87 20.10
C LEU A 716 -5.39 -18.98 21.32
N GLU A 717 -4.56 -20.02 21.39
CA GLU A 717 -3.62 -20.20 22.49
C GLU A 717 -2.52 -19.12 22.50
N ARG A 718 -1.97 -18.73 21.35
CA ARG A 718 -1.00 -17.62 21.28
C ARG A 718 -1.59 -16.30 21.78
N VAL A 719 -2.85 -16.00 21.44
CA VAL A 719 -3.56 -14.81 21.95
C VAL A 719 -3.73 -14.89 23.46
N LYS A 720 -4.19 -16.02 24.00
CA LYS A 720 -4.34 -16.21 25.46
C LYS A 720 -3.01 -16.07 26.19
N GLU A 721 -1.96 -16.72 25.70
CA GLU A 721 -0.61 -16.64 26.28
C GLU A 721 -0.10 -15.20 26.30
N PHE A 722 -0.25 -14.48 25.21
CA PHE A 722 0.15 -13.08 25.12
C PHE A 722 -0.61 -12.21 26.14
N VAL A 723 -1.93 -12.34 26.24
CA VAL A 723 -2.73 -11.54 27.18
C VAL A 723 -2.40 -11.87 28.63
N MET A 724 -2.20 -13.15 28.98
CA MET A 724 -1.92 -13.61 30.35
C MET A 724 -0.48 -13.38 30.84
N ARG A 725 0.47 -13.08 29.94
CA ARG A 725 1.89 -12.88 30.30
C ARG A 725 2.09 -11.63 31.17
N ASN A 726 2.52 -11.76 32.42
CA ASN A 726 2.80 -10.61 33.29
C ASN A 726 4.17 -9.99 33.06
#